data_AF-A0A7C9HF08-F1
#
_entry.id   AF-A0A7C9HF08-F1
#
_cell.length_a   1.000
_cell.length_b   1.000
_cell.length_c   1.000
_cell.angle_alpha   90.00
_cell.angle_beta   90.00
_cell.angle_gamma   90.00
#
_symmetry.space_group_name_H-M   'P 1'
#
loop_
_entity.id
_entity.type
_entity.pdbx_description
1 polymer ?
#
loop_
_entity_poly.entity_id
_entity_poly.type
_entity_poly.pdbx_seq_one_letter_code
_entity_poly.pdbx_strand_id
1 'polypeptide(L)'
;MNKIISKKQFSEKVFCIEVEAPLIARSCRPGNFIIVRVDHHSERVPYTIAKADAQKGTLTMVIQEVGRSSTKLCQLEVGDEIVDIVGPLGTPSRIEKYGTVVCAGGGIGIAAILPILTALKQAGNKVISVLAGRSKELVIMVDDVRQYSDEVIIMTDDGSYGEKGVVTVGVEKVIQREHVDKVLAIGPPIMMKFTSLLAKKYGIPNDVSLNTIMVDGTGMCGACRLTIGGKTKFVCIDGPEFDGDLVDWDEMFKRMGTFKEIEAKDMAVPNPADKKGSDHSSSSINNVGDEASADSEKSSSIDKNSVSTDEANEPEEVWRKALRKELKPKERTAIPRVQMPELDPAYRATTRLEEVNIGLTPEMAMQEAKRCLDCPKPTCVEGCPVGIHIPDFIKHIEHGDFLQAASILKETSALPAVCGRVCPQEKQCESRCIHLKMNSPAVAIGYLERFAADYERESGQMTLPKIAPSTGIKVAVVGSGPSGLSFAGDMVKRGYEVYVFEALHEIGGVLKYGIPEFRLPNRIVDVEIENLRRMGVHFQTDTIVGKTISIDELKEMGFKGIFVGSGAGLPNFMGIEGENSINILSSNEYLTRVNLMDAANPETDTPLIIGKRVLVIGGGNTAMDSCRTAKRLGADVTLVYRRSEAEMPARLEEVKHAKEEGVHFLTLHNPQSYKADEKGRVCAAVLDVMRLGEPDASGRRRPEVTGETVTVECDQVIVAVGVSPNPLVPKSIEGLELGRKNTIVVSDQMQSSRPEIYAGGDIVRGGATVILAMGDGRRAAASMAERLAL
;
A
#
# COMPACT_ATOMS: atom_id res chain seq x y z
N MET A 1 3.41 8.27 20.73
CA MET A 1 2.00 8.50 20.30
C MET A 1 1.29 7.16 20.43
N ASN A 2 -0.04 7.10 20.52
CA ASN A 2 -0.78 5.84 20.65
C ASN A 2 -0.59 5.12 22.00
N LYS A 3 -0.34 5.87 23.08
CA LYS A 3 -0.19 5.34 24.43
C LYS A 3 -1.55 4.95 25.03
N ILE A 4 -1.62 3.80 25.70
CA ILE A 4 -2.81 3.37 26.44
C ILE A 4 -2.91 4.17 27.73
N ILE A 5 -4.00 4.92 27.88
CA ILE A 5 -4.27 5.80 29.02
C ILE A 5 -5.16 5.12 30.06
N SER A 6 -6.10 4.29 29.62
CA SER A 6 -6.93 3.50 30.53
C SER A 6 -7.30 2.15 29.93
N LYS A 7 -7.44 1.14 30.79
CA LYS A 7 -7.87 -0.21 30.43
C LYS A 7 -8.83 -0.70 31.50
N LYS A 8 -10.01 -1.17 31.09
CA LYS A 8 -11.02 -1.74 31.98
C LYS A 8 -11.56 -3.04 31.38
N GLN A 9 -11.54 -4.11 32.15
CA GLN A 9 -12.16 -5.37 31.75
C GLN A 9 -13.68 -5.31 32.02
N PHE A 10 -14.49 -5.53 30.99
CA PHE A 10 -15.95 -5.59 31.09
C PHE A 10 -16.45 -7.01 31.36
N SER A 11 -15.79 -8.01 30.79
CA SER A 11 -16.03 -9.43 31.04
C SER A 11 -14.74 -10.21 30.78
N GLU A 12 -14.75 -11.54 30.99
CA GLU A 12 -13.56 -12.40 30.83
C GLU A 12 -12.79 -12.12 29.52
N LYS A 13 -13.52 -11.88 28.42
CA LYS A 13 -12.94 -11.68 27.08
C LYS A 13 -13.22 -10.30 26.48
N VAL A 14 -13.71 -9.32 27.25
CA VAL A 14 -14.05 -8.00 26.70
C VAL A 14 -13.35 -6.90 27.49
N PHE A 15 -12.63 -6.05 26.78
CA PHE A 15 -11.82 -4.97 27.34
C PHE A 15 -12.20 -3.63 26.70
N CYS A 16 -12.32 -2.61 27.53
CA CYS A 16 -12.46 -1.22 27.13
C CYS A 16 -11.10 -0.54 27.27
N ILE A 17 -10.55 -0.04 26.17
CA ILE A 17 -9.20 0.55 26.09
C ILE A 17 -9.34 1.99 25.62
N GLU A 18 -8.71 2.92 26.33
CA GLU A 18 -8.56 4.31 25.92
C GLU A 18 -7.12 4.59 25.50
N VAL A 19 -6.95 5.21 24.34
CA VAL A 19 -5.63 5.42 23.71
C VAL A 19 -5.50 6.85 23.18
N GLU A 20 -4.29 7.41 23.23
CA GLU A 20 -3.96 8.71 22.63
C GLU A 20 -3.98 8.63 21.10
N ALA A 21 -4.85 9.40 20.45
CA ALA A 21 -4.88 9.57 19.00
C ALA A 21 -5.46 10.95 18.63
N PRO A 22 -4.74 12.05 18.88
CA PRO A 22 -5.29 13.40 18.90
C PRO A 22 -5.85 13.87 17.56
N LEU A 23 -5.19 13.54 16.45
CA LEU A 23 -5.68 13.89 15.10
C LEU A 23 -6.99 13.17 14.78
N ILE A 24 -7.08 11.90 15.15
CA ILE A 24 -8.25 11.07 14.91
C ILE A 24 -9.41 11.51 15.81
N ALA A 25 -9.15 11.76 17.09
CA ALA A 25 -10.17 12.20 18.05
C ALA A 25 -10.85 13.52 17.63
N ARG A 26 -10.11 14.44 17.00
CA ARG A 26 -10.66 15.70 16.46
C ARG A 26 -11.49 15.53 15.19
N SER A 27 -11.08 14.63 14.30
CA SER A 27 -11.68 14.47 12.97
C SER A 27 -12.78 13.41 12.89
N CYS A 28 -12.82 12.48 13.84
CA CYS A 28 -13.78 11.38 13.81
C CYS A 28 -15.24 11.85 13.95
N ARG A 29 -16.13 11.10 13.31
CA ARG A 29 -17.58 11.29 13.33
C ARG A 29 -18.26 9.96 13.67
N PRO A 30 -19.53 9.98 14.11
CA PRO A 30 -20.31 8.75 14.32
C PRO A 30 -20.24 7.83 13.10
N GLY A 31 -20.10 6.52 13.35
CA GLY A 31 -19.95 5.49 12.30
C GLY A 31 -18.53 5.28 11.79
N ASN A 32 -17.58 6.15 12.13
CA ASN A 32 -16.17 5.91 11.80
C ASN A 32 -15.55 4.80 12.65
N PHE A 33 -14.54 4.17 12.07
CA PHE A 33 -13.71 3.16 12.71
C PHE A 33 -12.22 3.49 12.50
N ILE A 34 -11.34 2.71 13.11
CA ILE A 34 -9.89 2.80 12.95
C ILE A 34 -9.32 1.43 12.58
N ILE A 35 -8.10 1.40 12.06
CA ILE A 35 -7.30 0.17 11.97
C ILE A 35 -6.17 0.26 12.99
N VAL A 36 -5.94 -0.85 13.67
CA VAL A 36 -4.86 -1.01 14.64
C VAL A 36 -3.91 -2.10 14.16
N ARG A 37 -2.61 -1.83 14.25
CA ARG A 37 -1.55 -2.85 14.22
C ARG A 37 -0.82 -2.80 15.56
N VAL A 38 -0.88 -3.90 16.31
CA VAL A 38 -0.40 -3.94 17.70
C VAL A 38 1.11 -3.87 17.78
N ASP A 39 1.79 -4.74 17.01
CA ASP A 39 3.24 -4.82 16.87
C ASP A 39 3.64 -4.99 15.39
N HIS A 40 4.94 -4.97 15.07
CA HIS A 40 5.43 -5.06 13.68
C HIS A 40 5.06 -6.39 12.96
N HIS A 41 4.75 -7.45 13.71
CA HIS A 41 4.34 -8.75 13.17
C HIS A 41 2.83 -8.94 13.14
N SER A 42 2.06 -8.06 13.78
CA SER A 42 0.61 -8.13 13.78
C SER A 42 -0.01 -7.74 12.45
N GLU A 43 -1.15 -8.34 12.16
CA GLU A 43 -2.04 -7.88 11.10
C GLU A 43 -2.69 -6.53 11.47
N ARG A 44 -3.30 -5.93 10.45
CA ARG A 44 -4.06 -4.69 10.56
C ARG A 44 -5.53 -5.03 10.75
N VAL A 45 -6.08 -4.77 11.93
CA VAL A 45 -7.45 -5.15 12.30
C VAL A 45 -8.33 -3.90 12.46
N PRO A 46 -9.53 -3.87 11.84
CA PRO A 46 -10.46 -2.77 12.04
C PRO A 46 -11.14 -2.85 13.41
N TYR A 47 -11.14 -1.73 14.14
CA TYR A 47 -11.84 -1.57 15.41
C TYR A 47 -12.72 -0.32 15.41
N THR A 48 -13.85 -0.44 16.06
CA THR A 48 -14.83 0.65 16.21
C THR A 48 -14.33 1.70 17.21
N ILE A 49 -14.60 2.97 16.91
CA ILE A 49 -14.47 4.06 17.87
C ILE A 49 -15.75 4.14 18.72
N ALA A 50 -15.69 3.74 19.98
CA ALA A 50 -16.85 3.79 20.89
C ALA A 50 -17.08 5.20 21.45
N LYS A 51 -16.00 5.91 21.77
CA LYS A 51 -15.98 7.30 22.21
C LYS A 51 -14.74 8.01 21.65
N ALA A 52 -14.83 9.32 21.51
CA ALA A 52 -13.70 10.16 21.18
C ALA A 52 -13.77 11.45 21.99
N ASP A 53 -12.63 11.88 22.53
CA ASP A 53 -12.48 13.13 23.27
C ASP A 53 -11.46 14.01 22.53
N ALA A 54 -11.98 15.01 21.80
CA ALA A 54 -11.16 15.92 21.01
C ALA A 54 -10.26 16.84 21.87
N GLN A 55 -10.62 17.09 23.14
CA GLN A 55 -9.84 17.94 24.04
C GLN A 55 -8.68 17.17 24.67
N LYS A 56 -8.95 15.95 25.15
CA LYS A 56 -7.89 15.05 25.65
C LYS A 56 -7.07 14.45 24.53
N GLY A 57 -7.62 14.39 23.32
CA GLY A 57 -6.99 13.73 22.18
C GLY A 57 -7.02 12.20 22.28
N THR A 58 -8.04 11.63 22.91
CA THR A 58 -8.15 10.18 23.15
C THR A 58 -9.32 9.54 22.41
N LEU A 59 -9.17 8.25 22.11
CA LEU A 59 -10.22 7.39 21.59
C LEU A 59 -10.47 6.24 22.56
N THR A 60 -11.72 5.80 22.68
CA THR A 60 -12.09 4.60 23.42
C THR A 60 -12.52 3.51 22.45
N MET A 61 -11.96 2.31 22.59
CA MET A 61 -12.33 1.11 21.86
C MET A 61 -12.87 0.06 22.83
N VAL A 62 -13.79 -0.78 22.36
CA VAL A 62 -14.17 -2.00 23.07
C VAL A 62 -13.79 -3.21 22.22
N ILE A 63 -12.90 -4.03 22.77
CA ILE A 63 -12.25 -5.14 22.09
C ILE A 63 -12.72 -6.44 22.71
N GLN A 64 -13.06 -7.43 21.87
CA GLN A 64 -13.28 -8.79 22.30
C GLN A 64 -12.08 -9.64 21.92
N GLU A 65 -11.55 -10.39 22.89
CA GLU A 65 -10.46 -11.32 22.69
C GLU A 65 -10.95 -12.59 21.96
N VAL A 66 -10.63 -12.68 20.66
CA VAL A 66 -11.10 -13.76 19.77
C VAL A 66 -10.04 -14.33 18.82
N GLY A 67 -9.00 -13.57 18.52
CA GLY A 67 -7.93 -13.89 17.56
C GLY A 67 -6.57 -13.41 18.07
N ARG A 68 -5.47 -13.83 17.42
CA ARG A 68 -4.08 -13.55 17.84
C ARG A 68 -3.83 -12.06 18.08
N SER A 69 -4.22 -11.21 17.14
CA SER A 69 -4.05 -9.75 17.22
C SER A 69 -4.86 -9.12 18.34
N SER A 70 -6.11 -9.57 18.54
CA SER A 70 -6.94 -9.09 19.65
C SER A 70 -6.41 -9.54 21.01
N THR A 71 -5.86 -10.75 21.11
CA THR A 71 -5.19 -11.24 22.33
C THR A 71 -3.98 -10.39 22.65
N LYS A 72 -3.10 -10.14 21.68
CA LYS A 72 -1.95 -9.23 21.85
C LYS A 72 -2.38 -7.84 22.33
N LEU A 73 -3.42 -7.26 21.71
CA LEU A 73 -3.96 -5.96 22.11
C LEU A 73 -4.52 -5.98 23.55
N CYS A 74 -5.24 -7.03 23.92
CA CYS A 74 -5.80 -7.20 25.27
C CYS A 74 -4.74 -7.51 26.33
N GLN A 75 -3.53 -7.94 25.95
CA GLN A 75 -2.39 -8.16 26.86
C GLN A 75 -1.60 -6.88 27.16
N LEU A 76 -1.69 -5.84 26.32
CA LEU A 76 -1.07 -4.55 26.59
C LEU A 76 -1.67 -3.89 27.85
N GLU A 77 -0.82 -3.28 28.67
CA GLU A 77 -1.19 -2.62 29.91
C GLU A 77 -1.22 -1.09 29.78
N VAL A 78 -1.77 -0.42 30.80
CA VAL A 78 -1.76 1.05 30.85
C VAL A 78 -0.33 1.55 30.86
N GLY A 79 0.00 2.42 29.91
CA GLY A 79 1.36 2.92 29.71
C GLY A 79 2.05 2.36 28.47
N ASP A 80 1.60 1.21 27.95
CA ASP A 80 2.13 0.62 26.72
C ASP A 80 1.68 1.41 25.50
N GLU A 81 2.42 1.25 24.40
CA GLU A 81 2.13 1.90 23.12
C GLU A 81 1.68 0.88 22.06
N ILE A 82 0.71 1.28 21.25
CA ILE A 82 0.29 0.56 20.06
C ILE A 82 1.11 1.07 18.88
N VAL A 83 1.73 0.16 18.11
CA VAL A 83 2.64 0.55 17.02
C VAL A 83 1.94 1.46 16.00
N ASP A 84 0.80 1.04 15.43
CA ASP A 84 0.07 1.86 14.46
C ASP A 84 -1.43 1.98 14.77
N ILE A 85 -1.94 3.20 14.66
CA ILE A 85 -3.38 3.50 14.66
C ILE A 85 -3.66 4.46 13.52
N VAL A 86 -4.52 4.03 12.58
CA VAL A 86 -4.92 4.86 11.43
C VAL A 86 -6.43 5.08 11.39
N GLY A 87 -6.83 6.31 11.09
CA GLY A 87 -8.21 6.70 10.86
C GLY A 87 -8.43 8.21 11.01
N PRO A 88 -9.68 8.68 11.11
CA PRO A 88 -10.91 7.89 11.05
C PRO A 88 -11.12 7.31 9.64
N LEU A 89 -11.65 6.09 9.59
CA LEU A 89 -11.95 5.36 8.37
C LEU A 89 -13.47 5.21 8.18
N GLY A 90 -13.86 4.84 6.96
CA GLY A 90 -15.25 4.79 6.56
C GLY A 90 -15.86 6.15 6.23
N THR A 91 -17.10 6.07 5.79
CA THR A 91 -18.06 7.15 5.62
C THR A 91 -18.83 7.30 6.93
N PRO A 92 -18.88 8.52 7.50
CA PRO A 92 -19.69 8.78 8.70
C PRO A 92 -21.15 8.39 8.51
N SER A 93 -21.81 8.00 9.61
CA SER A 93 -23.25 7.71 9.62
C SER A 93 -24.05 8.93 9.18
N ARG A 94 -25.15 8.68 8.44
CA ARG A 94 -26.07 9.74 8.03
C ARG A 94 -27.01 10.11 9.18
N ILE A 95 -26.74 11.25 9.81
CA ILE A 95 -27.52 11.75 10.95
C ILE A 95 -28.53 12.79 10.47
N GLU A 96 -29.83 12.46 10.57
CA GLU A 96 -30.95 13.35 10.25
C GLU A 96 -32.05 13.20 11.29
N LYS A 97 -33.04 14.10 11.28
CA LYS A 97 -34.26 13.98 12.10
C LYS A 97 -35.30 13.15 11.36
N TYR A 98 -35.19 11.84 11.49
CA TYR A 98 -36.10 10.85 10.89
C TYR A 98 -37.44 10.77 11.62
N GLY A 99 -37.45 10.83 12.95
CA GLY A 99 -38.64 10.56 13.77
C GLY A 99 -38.31 9.55 14.87
N THR A 100 -38.94 8.37 14.84
CA THR A 100 -38.63 7.24 15.72
C THR A 100 -37.62 6.32 15.06
N VAL A 101 -36.46 6.16 15.71
CA VAL A 101 -35.36 5.30 15.23
C VAL A 101 -35.12 4.17 16.22
N VAL A 102 -35.13 2.93 15.73
CA VAL A 102 -34.76 1.75 16.52
C VAL A 102 -33.29 1.41 16.28
N CYS A 103 -32.51 1.45 17.35
CA CYS A 103 -31.09 1.12 17.37
C CYS A 103 -30.88 -0.29 17.94
N ALA A 104 -30.72 -1.29 17.08
CA ALA A 104 -30.53 -2.69 17.45
C ALA A 104 -29.04 -3.05 17.57
N GLY A 105 -28.55 -3.18 18.80
CA GLY A 105 -27.15 -3.46 19.12
C GLY A 105 -26.92 -4.88 19.64
N GLY A 106 -25.88 -5.57 19.18
CA GLY A 106 -25.54 -6.92 19.65
C GLY A 106 -24.08 -7.09 20.05
N GLY A 107 -23.81 -7.59 21.26
CA GLY A 107 -22.45 -7.84 21.75
C GLY A 107 -21.56 -6.59 21.71
N ILE A 108 -20.35 -6.71 21.15
CA ILE A 108 -19.46 -5.54 20.94
C ILE A 108 -20.01 -4.52 19.94
N GLY A 109 -21.00 -4.87 19.13
CA GLY A 109 -21.71 -3.94 18.26
C GLY A 109 -22.43 -2.83 19.03
N ILE A 110 -22.69 -3.02 20.33
CA ILE A 110 -23.23 -1.98 21.21
C ILE A 110 -22.23 -0.82 21.38
N ALA A 111 -20.92 -1.08 21.35
CA ALA A 111 -19.93 -0.01 21.38
C ALA A 111 -19.96 0.84 20.10
N ALA A 112 -20.27 0.22 18.95
CA ALA A 112 -20.40 0.90 17.66
C ALA A 112 -21.68 1.72 17.52
N ILE A 113 -22.77 1.25 18.12
CA ILE A 113 -24.06 1.94 18.04
C ILE A 113 -24.10 3.19 18.92
N LEU A 114 -23.32 3.23 20.00
CA LEU A 114 -23.29 4.33 20.96
C LEU A 114 -23.03 5.72 20.33
N PRO A 115 -21.97 5.97 19.53
CA PRO A 115 -21.76 7.29 18.94
C PRO A 115 -22.89 7.68 17.96
N ILE A 116 -23.48 6.71 17.28
CA ILE A 116 -24.52 6.93 16.27
C ILE A 116 -25.85 7.28 16.94
N LEU A 117 -26.28 6.48 17.92
CA LEU A 117 -27.51 6.74 18.67
C LEU A 117 -27.43 8.06 19.44
N THR A 118 -26.23 8.41 19.96
CA THR A 118 -25.99 9.71 20.60
C THR A 118 -26.26 10.85 19.64
N ALA A 119 -25.71 10.77 18.42
CA ALA A 119 -25.91 11.79 17.40
C ALA A 119 -27.36 11.85 16.89
N LEU A 120 -28.02 10.70 16.73
CA LEU A 120 -29.45 10.63 16.37
C LEU A 120 -30.32 11.27 17.45
N LYS A 121 -30.04 11.02 18.73
CA LYS A 121 -30.75 11.64 19.84
C LYS A 121 -30.57 13.15 19.86
N GLN A 122 -29.34 13.62 19.67
CA GLN A 122 -29.01 15.05 19.58
C GLN A 122 -29.66 15.73 18.37
N ALA A 123 -29.86 15.02 17.26
CA ALA A 123 -30.61 15.52 16.10
C ALA A 123 -32.13 15.60 16.34
N GLY A 124 -32.62 15.18 17.52
CA GLY A 124 -34.02 15.30 17.92
C GLY A 124 -34.90 14.12 17.52
N ASN A 125 -34.31 12.94 17.28
CA ASN A 125 -35.06 11.71 17.10
C ASN A 125 -35.54 11.13 18.43
N LYS A 126 -36.65 10.38 18.39
CA LYS A 126 -37.00 9.42 19.44
C LYS A 126 -36.16 8.17 19.21
N VAL A 127 -35.26 7.84 20.13
CA VAL A 127 -34.31 6.73 19.99
C VAL A 127 -34.72 5.60 20.93
N ILE A 128 -35.03 4.45 20.36
CA ILE A 128 -35.35 3.23 21.11
C ILE A 128 -34.24 2.23 20.87
N SER A 129 -33.47 1.92 21.89
CA SER A 129 -32.34 0.99 21.78
C SER A 129 -32.77 -0.42 22.18
N VAL A 130 -32.51 -1.39 21.32
CA VAL A 130 -32.73 -2.82 21.60
C VAL A 130 -31.36 -3.48 21.67
N LEU A 131 -30.92 -3.82 22.87
CA LEU A 131 -29.60 -4.39 23.13
C LEU A 131 -29.71 -5.90 23.33
N ALA A 132 -28.87 -6.67 22.65
CA ALA A 132 -28.89 -8.12 22.71
C ALA A 132 -27.52 -8.73 23.03
N GLY A 133 -27.52 -9.85 23.76
CA GLY A 133 -26.34 -10.66 24.05
C GLY A 133 -26.71 -12.09 24.42
N ARG A 134 -25.76 -13.03 24.31
CA ARG A 134 -26.04 -14.44 24.71
C ARG A 134 -26.31 -14.57 26.21
N SER A 135 -25.66 -13.73 27.00
CA SER A 135 -25.79 -13.64 28.46
C SER A 135 -25.57 -12.19 28.90
N LYS A 136 -25.85 -11.90 30.17
CA LYS A 136 -25.66 -10.59 30.82
C LYS A 136 -24.28 -9.97 30.56
N GLU A 137 -23.22 -10.77 30.65
CA GLU A 137 -21.82 -10.33 30.55
C GLU A 137 -21.43 -9.83 29.14
N LEU A 138 -22.24 -10.14 28.12
CA LEU A 138 -22.03 -9.69 26.75
C LEU A 138 -22.85 -8.46 26.38
N VAL A 139 -23.72 -7.99 27.28
CA VAL A 139 -24.47 -6.74 27.10
C VAL A 139 -23.69 -5.61 27.76
N ILE A 140 -22.85 -4.95 26.96
CA ILE A 140 -21.94 -3.89 27.42
C ILE A 140 -22.56 -2.49 27.33
N MET A 141 -21.98 -1.52 28.05
CA MET A 141 -22.27 -0.08 27.91
C MET A 141 -23.76 0.32 28.05
N VAL A 142 -24.55 -0.45 28.80
CA VAL A 142 -26.00 -0.22 28.92
C VAL A 142 -26.32 1.16 29.49
N ASP A 143 -25.57 1.61 30.50
CA ASP A 143 -25.81 2.92 31.12
C ASP A 143 -25.45 4.07 30.18
N ASP A 144 -24.38 3.94 29.39
CA ASP A 144 -24.02 4.89 28.34
C ASP A 144 -25.12 4.97 27.26
N VAL A 145 -25.64 3.82 26.83
CA VAL A 145 -26.74 3.77 25.85
C VAL A 145 -28.03 4.37 26.42
N ARG A 146 -28.35 4.08 27.69
CA ARG A 146 -29.56 4.58 28.35
C ARG A 146 -29.56 6.11 28.47
N GLN A 147 -28.40 6.74 28.62
CA GLN A 147 -28.28 8.20 28.66
C GLN A 147 -28.80 8.88 27.39
N TYR A 148 -28.70 8.22 26.23
CA TYR A 148 -29.05 8.78 24.93
C TYR A 148 -30.20 8.05 24.24
N SER A 149 -30.96 7.24 24.97
CA SER A 149 -32.14 6.55 24.48
C SER A 149 -33.38 7.01 25.25
N ASP A 150 -34.51 7.15 24.56
CA ASP A 150 -35.82 7.36 25.21
C ASP A 150 -36.30 6.08 25.91
N GLU A 151 -35.90 4.93 25.37
CA GLU A 151 -36.17 3.61 25.94
C GLU A 151 -35.03 2.65 25.60
N VAL A 152 -34.71 1.76 26.55
CA VAL A 152 -33.75 0.66 26.33
C VAL A 152 -34.45 -0.66 26.64
N ILE A 153 -34.54 -1.52 25.64
CA ILE A 153 -35.00 -2.91 25.75
C ILE A 153 -33.78 -3.81 25.73
N ILE A 154 -33.69 -4.71 26.70
CA ILE A 154 -32.56 -5.64 26.83
C ILE A 154 -33.07 -7.06 26.59
N MET A 155 -32.42 -7.76 25.67
CA MET A 155 -32.74 -9.11 25.27
C MET A 155 -31.53 -10.01 25.54
N THR A 156 -31.71 -11.12 26.24
CA THR A 156 -30.67 -12.14 26.40
C THR A 156 -31.16 -13.52 25.97
N ASP A 157 -30.31 -14.28 25.27
CA ASP A 157 -30.70 -15.62 24.78
C ASP A 157 -31.05 -16.56 25.95
N ASP A 158 -30.31 -16.47 27.05
CA ASP A 158 -30.51 -17.27 28.27
C ASP A 158 -31.52 -16.66 29.26
N GLY A 159 -31.94 -15.40 29.08
CA GLY A 159 -32.80 -14.67 30.01
C GLY A 159 -32.09 -14.18 31.28
N SER A 160 -30.75 -14.18 31.30
CA SER A 160 -29.95 -13.73 32.45
C SER A 160 -30.03 -12.22 32.72
N TYR A 161 -30.45 -11.42 31.74
CA TYR A 161 -30.64 -9.98 31.90
C TYR A 161 -31.69 -9.42 30.92
N GLY A 162 -32.60 -8.60 31.44
CA GLY A 162 -33.74 -8.12 30.65
C GLY A 162 -34.73 -9.24 30.36
N GLU A 163 -35.17 -9.33 29.11
CA GLU A 163 -36.12 -10.34 28.66
C GLU A 163 -35.41 -11.48 27.91
N LYS A 164 -35.96 -12.70 28.01
CA LYS A 164 -35.44 -13.84 27.26
C LYS A 164 -35.81 -13.72 25.77
N GLY A 165 -34.82 -13.74 24.89
CA GLY A 165 -35.02 -13.74 23.44
C GLY A 165 -33.87 -13.10 22.67
N VAL A 166 -34.04 -13.04 21.35
CA VAL A 166 -33.07 -12.41 20.43
C VAL A 166 -33.49 -10.98 20.09
N VAL A 167 -32.58 -10.19 19.50
CA VAL A 167 -32.82 -8.77 19.19
C VAL A 167 -34.08 -8.54 18.35
N THR A 168 -34.40 -9.44 17.42
CA THR A 168 -35.53 -9.28 16.51
C THR A 168 -36.86 -9.29 17.24
N VAL A 169 -36.97 -10.03 18.35
CA VAL A 169 -38.15 -10.02 19.21
C VAL A 169 -38.35 -8.65 19.84
N GLY A 170 -37.28 -8.05 20.37
CA GLY A 170 -37.32 -6.71 20.94
C GLY A 170 -37.66 -5.64 19.90
N VAL A 171 -37.07 -5.73 18.70
CA VAL A 171 -37.35 -4.81 17.59
C VAL A 171 -38.80 -4.95 17.11
N GLU A 172 -39.30 -6.17 16.91
CA GLU A 172 -40.68 -6.39 16.45
C GLU A 172 -41.71 -5.89 17.46
N LYS A 173 -41.44 -6.02 18.76
CA LYS A 173 -42.29 -5.44 19.82
C LYS A 173 -42.46 -3.94 19.67
N VAL A 174 -41.38 -3.22 19.37
CA VAL A 174 -41.43 -1.76 19.15
C VAL A 174 -42.24 -1.43 17.90
N ILE A 175 -41.96 -2.12 16.79
CA ILE A 175 -42.66 -1.93 15.51
C ILE A 175 -44.17 -2.18 15.63
N GLN A 176 -44.58 -3.17 16.43
CA GLN A 176 -45.99 -3.48 16.65
C GLN A 176 -46.67 -2.50 17.61
N ARG A 177 -45.89 -1.86 18.49
CA ARG A 177 -46.41 -0.91 19.49
C ARG A 177 -46.58 0.49 18.93
N GLU A 178 -45.69 0.92 18.04
CA GLU A 178 -45.66 2.29 17.54
C GLU A 178 -45.03 2.41 16.14
N HIS A 179 -45.21 3.58 15.52
CA HIS A 179 -44.59 3.89 14.22
C HIS A 179 -43.07 4.05 14.35
N VAL A 180 -42.33 3.38 13.47
CA VAL A 180 -40.87 3.39 13.39
C VAL A 180 -40.45 3.87 12.00
N ASP A 181 -39.66 4.93 11.95
CA ASP A 181 -39.21 5.57 10.71
C ASP A 181 -37.94 4.93 10.15
N LYS A 182 -37.09 4.36 11.02
CA LYS A 182 -35.82 3.75 10.63
C LYS A 182 -35.35 2.71 11.63
N VAL A 183 -34.70 1.66 11.13
CA VAL A 183 -33.97 0.66 11.94
C VAL A 183 -32.47 0.74 11.61
N LEU A 184 -31.63 0.77 12.63
CA LEU A 184 -30.18 0.63 12.51
C LEU A 184 -29.76 -0.62 13.27
N ALA A 185 -29.10 -1.57 12.60
CA ALA A 185 -28.63 -2.80 13.25
C ALA A 185 -27.10 -2.95 13.19
N ILE A 186 -26.49 -3.17 14.35
CA ILE A 186 -25.03 -3.33 14.47
C ILE A 186 -24.70 -4.44 15.47
N GLY A 187 -23.99 -5.46 15.02
CA GLY A 187 -23.61 -6.60 15.87
C GLY A 187 -23.23 -7.83 15.05
N PRO A 188 -23.46 -9.05 15.57
CA PRO A 188 -23.18 -10.27 14.83
C PRO A 188 -23.86 -10.27 13.45
N PRO A 189 -23.20 -10.71 12.37
CA PRO A 189 -23.78 -10.64 11.02
C PRO A 189 -25.13 -11.36 10.88
N ILE A 190 -25.31 -12.47 11.59
CA ILE A 190 -26.59 -13.19 11.62
C ILE A 190 -27.72 -12.38 12.25
N MET A 191 -27.39 -11.60 13.29
CA MET A 191 -28.32 -10.69 13.94
C MET A 191 -28.73 -9.58 12.96
N MET A 192 -27.75 -8.96 12.31
CA MET A 192 -28.01 -7.88 11.34
C MET A 192 -28.87 -8.36 10.17
N LYS A 193 -28.60 -9.56 9.62
CA LYS A 193 -29.43 -10.18 8.57
C LYS A 193 -30.89 -10.29 8.99
N PHE A 194 -31.17 -10.89 10.14
CA PHE A 194 -32.55 -11.12 10.57
C PHE A 194 -33.26 -9.82 11.00
N THR A 195 -32.54 -8.85 11.57
CA THR A 195 -33.11 -7.53 11.86
C THR A 195 -33.45 -6.78 10.57
N SER A 196 -32.59 -6.85 9.55
CA SER A 196 -32.84 -6.26 8.24
C SER A 196 -34.06 -6.91 7.56
N LEU A 197 -34.13 -8.25 7.50
CA LEU A 197 -35.28 -8.97 6.95
C LEU A 197 -36.58 -8.65 7.69
N LEU A 198 -36.52 -8.46 9.01
CA LEU A 198 -37.66 -8.03 9.81
C LEU A 198 -38.10 -6.61 9.43
N ALA A 199 -37.19 -5.64 9.36
CA ALA A 199 -37.52 -4.28 8.96
C ALA A 199 -38.13 -4.24 7.55
N LYS A 200 -37.57 -5.01 6.61
CA LYS A 200 -38.09 -5.19 5.24
C LYS A 200 -39.50 -5.74 5.21
N LYS A 201 -39.82 -6.74 6.03
CA LYS A 201 -41.18 -7.31 6.17
C LYS A 201 -42.22 -6.23 6.52
N TYR A 202 -41.82 -5.22 7.31
CA TYR A 202 -42.68 -4.11 7.71
C TYR A 202 -42.53 -2.86 6.82
N GLY A 203 -41.70 -2.91 5.76
CA GLY A 203 -41.48 -1.78 4.85
C GLY A 203 -40.71 -0.61 5.48
N ILE A 204 -39.89 -0.88 6.51
CA ILE A 204 -39.14 0.14 7.23
C ILE A 204 -37.72 0.24 6.66
N PRO A 205 -37.24 1.45 6.29
CA PRO A 205 -35.85 1.66 5.88
C PRO A 205 -34.87 1.19 6.95
N ASN A 206 -33.86 0.42 6.54
CA ASN A 206 -32.90 -0.15 7.47
C ASN A 206 -31.45 -0.05 7.00
N ASP A 207 -30.56 0.33 7.93
CA ASP A 207 -29.13 0.33 7.71
C ASP A 207 -28.46 -0.72 8.60
N VAL A 208 -27.42 -1.36 8.07
CA VAL A 208 -26.58 -2.32 8.79
C VAL A 208 -25.12 -1.88 8.70
N SER A 209 -24.38 -1.99 9.81
CA SER A 209 -22.95 -1.67 9.85
C SER A 209 -22.11 -2.93 9.67
N LEU A 210 -21.51 -3.08 8.49
CA LEU A 210 -20.79 -4.28 8.10
C LEU A 210 -19.34 -4.25 8.62
N ASN A 211 -18.89 -5.38 9.17
CA ASN A 211 -17.48 -5.63 9.47
C ASN A 211 -16.96 -6.77 8.59
N THR A 212 -16.06 -6.44 7.66
CA THR A 212 -15.44 -7.38 6.72
C THR A 212 -13.94 -7.40 6.90
N ILE A 213 -13.28 -8.40 6.33
CA ILE A 213 -11.81 -8.48 6.27
C ILE A 213 -11.23 -7.20 5.63
N MET A 214 -10.28 -6.55 6.29
CA MET A 214 -9.58 -5.35 5.79
C MET A 214 -8.06 -5.57 5.91
N VAL A 215 -7.29 -4.92 5.04
CA VAL A 215 -5.81 -4.91 5.12
C VAL A 215 -5.32 -3.47 5.28
N ASP A 216 -5.71 -2.56 4.37
CA ASP A 216 -5.31 -1.14 4.45
C ASP A 216 -6.30 -0.22 5.18
N GLY A 217 -7.61 -0.41 4.99
CA GLY A 217 -8.68 0.49 5.45
C GLY A 217 -9.01 1.67 4.53
N THR A 218 -8.29 1.83 3.42
CA THR A 218 -8.38 2.96 2.48
C THR A 218 -8.90 2.55 1.10
N GLY A 219 -9.18 1.26 0.89
CA GLY A 219 -9.77 0.70 -0.32
C GLY A 219 -8.76 0.18 -1.32
N MET A 220 -7.45 0.38 -1.09
CA MET A 220 -6.40 0.09 -2.06
C MET A 220 -6.20 -1.41 -2.33
N CYS A 221 -6.50 -2.27 -1.36
CA CYS A 221 -6.38 -3.72 -1.45
C CYS A 221 -7.64 -4.34 -2.07
N GLY A 222 -8.82 -3.81 -1.77
CA GLY A 222 -10.09 -4.42 -2.16
C GLY A 222 -10.45 -5.72 -1.42
N ALA A 223 -9.81 -6.01 -0.29
CA ALA A 223 -10.13 -7.17 0.55
C ALA A 223 -11.56 -7.10 1.14
N CYS A 224 -11.96 -5.90 1.55
CA CYS A 224 -13.25 -5.62 2.20
C CYS A 224 -14.47 -5.62 1.26
N ARG A 225 -14.28 -6.03 0.01
CA ARG A 225 -15.33 -5.92 -1.01
C ARG A 225 -16.49 -6.87 -0.72
N LEU A 226 -17.70 -6.38 -1.03
CA LEU A 226 -18.94 -7.14 -1.01
C LEU A 226 -19.86 -6.72 -2.16
N THR A 227 -20.73 -7.63 -2.61
CA THR A 227 -21.86 -7.30 -3.48
C THR A 227 -22.96 -6.60 -2.68
N ILE A 228 -23.23 -5.33 -3.00
CA ILE A 228 -24.33 -4.54 -2.44
C ILE A 228 -25.16 -3.97 -3.61
N GLY A 229 -26.43 -4.35 -3.70
CA GLY A 229 -27.33 -3.88 -4.76
C GLY A 229 -26.86 -4.29 -6.16
N GLY A 230 -26.29 -5.49 -6.29
CA GLY A 230 -25.75 -6.03 -7.54
C GLY A 230 -24.44 -5.39 -8.00
N LYS A 231 -23.76 -4.61 -7.14
CA LYS A 231 -22.47 -3.98 -7.45
C LYS A 231 -21.46 -4.26 -6.35
N THR A 232 -20.22 -4.47 -6.75
CA THR A 232 -19.10 -4.54 -5.81
C THR A 232 -18.90 -3.18 -5.14
N LYS A 233 -18.93 -3.17 -3.80
CA LYS A 233 -18.68 -2.03 -2.93
C LYS A 233 -17.54 -2.34 -1.97
N PHE A 234 -16.81 -1.32 -1.55
CA PHE A 234 -15.69 -1.44 -0.61
C PHE A 234 -16.13 -0.95 0.77
N VAL A 235 -16.33 -1.86 1.73
CA VAL A 235 -16.84 -1.52 3.07
C VAL A 235 -16.01 -0.43 3.76
N CYS A 236 -14.68 -0.39 3.56
CA CYS A 236 -13.81 0.56 4.23
C CYS A 236 -13.90 2.02 3.74
N ILE A 237 -14.39 2.26 2.52
CA ILE A 237 -14.52 3.62 1.95
C ILE A 237 -15.95 3.98 1.54
N ASP A 238 -16.75 3.01 1.11
CA ASP A 238 -18.17 3.20 0.79
C ASP A 238 -19.07 3.02 2.02
N GLY A 239 -18.62 2.26 3.03
CA GLY A 239 -19.35 1.91 4.24
C GLY A 239 -18.80 2.59 5.50
N PRO A 240 -18.93 2.00 6.71
CA PRO A 240 -19.35 0.62 6.96
C PRO A 240 -20.88 0.41 6.91
N GLU A 241 -21.67 1.48 6.91
CA GLU A 241 -23.14 1.43 6.87
C GLU A 241 -23.67 1.27 5.45
N PHE A 242 -24.54 0.28 5.26
CA PHE A 242 -25.23 0.02 3.99
C PHE A 242 -26.70 -0.27 4.24
N ASP A 243 -27.52 -0.07 3.20
CA ASP A 243 -28.90 -0.55 3.17
C ASP A 243 -28.91 -2.08 3.29
N GLY A 244 -29.52 -2.59 4.37
CA GLY A 244 -29.53 -4.03 4.68
C GLY A 244 -30.30 -4.86 3.65
N ASP A 245 -31.23 -4.25 2.90
CA ASP A 245 -32.02 -4.93 1.87
C ASP A 245 -31.21 -5.25 0.62
N LEU A 246 -30.08 -4.55 0.44
CA LEU A 246 -29.20 -4.65 -0.72
C LEU A 246 -27.99 -5.55 -0.48
N VAL A 247 -27.76 -6.01 0.76
CA VAL A 247 -26.60 -6.82 1.12
C VAL A 247 -26.75 -8.25 0.61
N ASP A 248 -25.74 -8.75 -0.13
CA ASP A 248 -25.60 -10.19 -0.36
C ASP A 248 -25.06 -10.87 0.91
N TRP A 249 -25.98 -11.28 1.78
CA TRP A 249 -25.65 -11.91 3.05
C TRP A 249 -24.94 -13.25 2.87
N ASP A 250 -25.25 -14.02 1.82
CA ASP A 250 -24.67 -15.34 1.61
C ASP A 250 -23.22 -15.25 1.15
N GLU A 251 -22.91 -14.29 0.27
CA GLU A 251 -21.54 -13.89 -0.07
C GLU A 251 -20.77 -13.44 1.19
N MET A 252 -21.37 -12.55 1.98
CA MET A 252 -20.76 -12.02 3.21
C MET A 252 -20.38 -13.15 4.19
N PHE A 253 -21.28 -14.09 4.48
CA PHE A 253 -20.99 -15.18 5.41
C PHE A 253 -19.87 -16.09 4.91
N LYS A 254 -19.87 -16.41 3.60
CA LYS A 254 -18.79 -17.21 2.99
C LYS A 254 -17.45 -16.49 3.14
N ARG A 255 -17.38 -15.20 2.78
CA ARG A 255 -16.15 -14.39 2.86
C ARG A 255 -15.64 -14.22 4.30
N MET A 256 -16.51 -14.04 5.29
CA MET A 256 -16.12 -14.00 6.70
C MET A 256 -15.56 -15.35 7.20
N GLY A 257 -15.83 -16.45 6.51
CA GLY A 257 -15.27 -17.76 6.79
C GLY A 257 -13.87 -18.00 6.20
N THR A 258 -13.31 -17.05 5.42
CA THR A 258 -12.10 -17.25 4.61
C THR A 258 -10.93 -17.83 5.42
N PHE A 259 -10.64 -17.27 6.59
CA PHE A 259 -9.45 -17.61 7.38
C PHE A 259 -9.73 -18.43 8.64
N LYS A 260 -10.99 -18.81 8.93
CA LYS A 260 -11.35 -19.54 10.16
C LYS A 260 -10.57 -20.84 10.35
N GLU A 261 -10.31 -21.57 9.26
CA GLU A 261 -9.53 -22.82 9.31
C GLU A 261 -8.05 -22.58 9.63
N ILE A 262 -7.51 -21.41 9.29
CA ILE A 262 -6.13 -20.99 9.58
C ILE A 262 -6.06 -20.49 11.03
N GLU A 263 -6.95 -19.57 11.41
CA GLU A 263 -7.05 -19.04 12.77
C GLU A 263 -7.21 -20.16 13.82
N ALA A 264 -8.04 -21.17 13.54
CA ALA A 264 -8.23 -22.30 14.45
C ALA A 264 -6.97 -23.16 14.62
N LYS A 265 -6.13 -23.26 13.59
CA LYS A 265 -4.84 -23.97 13.66
C LYS A 265 -3.81 -23.12 14.42
N ASP A 266 -3.74 -21.83 14.13
CA ASP A 266 -2.79 -20.92 14.75
C ASP A 266 -3.05 -20.77 16.24
N MET A 267 -4.32 -20.72 16.67
CA MET A 267 -4.69 -20.72 18.09
C MET A 267 -4.33 -22.02 18.83
N ALA A 268 -4.09 -23.13 18.13
CA ALA A 268 -3.64 -24.38 18.72
C ALA A 268 -2.10 -24.43 18.91
N VAL A 269 -1.36 -23.48 18.35
CA VAL A 269 0.10 -23.38 18.46
C VAL A 269 0.45 -22.25 19.45
N PRO A 270 1.19 -22.54 20.54
CA PRO A 270 1.64 -21.50 21.47
C PRO A 270 2.48 -20.44 20.77
N ASN A 271 2.33 -19.16 21.14
CA ASN A 271 3.07 -18.06 20.54
C ASN A 271 4.58 -18.28 20.78
N PRO A 272 5.47 -18.13 19.79
CA PRO A 272 6.92 -18.23 20.01
C PRO A 272 7.44 -17.25 21.07
N ALA A 273 6.75 -16.13 21.28
CA ALA A 273 7.03 -15.16 22.34
C ALA A 273 6.79 -15.74 23.76
N ASP A 274 5.93 -16.74 23.92
CA ASP A 274 5.65 -17.40 25.21
C ASP A 274 6.80 -18.31 25.67
N LYS A 275 7.81 -18.56 24.81
CA LYS A 275 9.01 -19.35 25.15
C LYS A 275 10.14 -18.53 25.78
N LYS A 276 9.99 -17.22 25.97
CA LYS A 276 10.94 -16.42 26.80
C LYS A 276 10.43 -16.34 28.24
N GLY A 277 10.38 -17.48 28.91
CA GLY A 277 9.75 -17.55 30.24
C GLY A 277 10.05 -18.78 31.08
N SER A 278 11.20 -19.45 30.93
CA SER A 278 11.80 -20.31 31.97
C SER A 278 13.06 -20.98 31.43
N ASP A 279 14.23 -20.42 31.73
CA ASP A 279 15.45 -21.18 31.95
C ASP A 279 16.46 -20.26 32.65
N HIS A 280 16.26 -20.10 33.96
CA HIS A 280 17.33 -19.71 34.86
C HIS A 280 18.09 -20.98 35.26
N SER A 281 19.17 -21.28 34.55
CA SER A 281 20.27 -22.05 35.11
C SER A 281 21.55 -21.22 35.05
N SER A 282 21.97 -20.79 36.23
CA SER A 282 23.22 -20.13 36.54
C SER A 282 24.44 -20.97 36.15
N SER A 283 25.37 -20.37 35.41
CA SER A 283 26.79 -20.69 35.55
C SER A 283 27.61 -19.42 35.37
N SER A 284 27.92 -18.84 36.52
CA SER A 284 28.87 -17.78 36.79
C SER A 284 30.28 -18.12 36.30
N ILE A 285 30.96 -17.18 35.63
CA ILE A 285 32.42 -17.17 35.55
C ILE A 285 32.93 -15.75 35.83
N ASN A 286 33.93 -15.75 36.71
CA ASN A 286 34.51 -14.67 37.50
C ASN A 286 35.16 -13.51 36.72
N ASN A 287 35.07 -12.33 37.33
CA ASN A 287 36.04 -11.25 37.21
C ASN A 287 37.39 -11.66 37.82
N VAL A 288 38.48 -11.43 37.10
CA VAL A 288 39.80 -11.09 37.67
C VAL A 288 40.41 -10.02 36.77
N GLY A 289 40.88 -8.93 37.38
CA GLY A 289 41.55 -7.82 36.71
C GLY A 289 43.08 -7.98 36.65
N ASP A 290 43.67 -6.95 36.01
CA ASP A 290 45.07 -6.50 36.02
C ASP A 290 46.14 -7.39 35.38
N GLU A 291 46.76 -6.92 34.28
CA GLU A 291 48.05 -6.20 34.31
C GLU A 291 48.57 -5.95 32.89
N ALA A 292 49.18 -4.78 32.69
CA ALA A 292 49.87 -4.38 31.49
C ALA A 292 51.24 -5.09 31.38
N SER A 293 51.59 -5.58 30.19
CA SER A 293 52.99 -5.65 29.75
C SER A 293 53.11 -5.68 28.23
N ALA A 294 54.12 -4.97 27.75
CA ALA A 294 54.52 -4.87 26.36
C ALA A 294 55.15 -6.18 25.86
N ASP A 295 54.88 -6.59 24.62
CA ASP A 295 55.90 -6.54 23.56
C ASP A 295 55.40 -7.05 22.20
N SER A 296 55.84 -6.31 21.18
CA SER A 296 55.99 -6.58 19.75
C SER A 296 55.33 -7.82 19.11
N GLU A 297 54.38 -7.57 18.20
CA GLU A 297 54.10 -8.47 17.06
C GLU A 297 54.56 -7.84 15.74
N LYS A 298 55.35 -8.62 15.02
CA LYS A 298 55.80 -8.36 13.64
C LYS A 298 54.62 -8.53 12.69
N SER A 299 54.33 -7.49 11.92
CA SER A 299 53.43 -7.55 10.77
C SER A 299 54.12 -8.22 9.58
N SER A 300 53.45 -9.22 8.99
CA SER A 300 53.69 -9.65 7.61
C SER A 300 52.70 -8.93 6.71
N SER A 301 53.24 -8.11 5.81
CA SER A 301 52.57 -7.33 4.79
C SER A 301 51.93 -8.21 3.72
N ILE A 302 50.63 -8.01 3.47
CA ILE A 302 49.97 -8.36 2.21
C ILE A 302 49.57 -7.04 1.54
N ASP A 303 49.97 -6.93 0.28
CA ASP A 303 50.10 -5.71 -0.52
C ASP A 303 48.80 -4.91 -0.69
N LYS A 304 48.89 -3.62 -0.34
CA LYS A 304 47.98 -2.58 -0.81
C LYS A 304 48.47 -2.14 -2.19
N ASN A 305 47.73 -2.48 -3.24
CA ASN A 305 47.83 -1.74 -4.49
C ASN A 305 47.29 -0.33 -4.25
N SER A 306 48.20 0.60 -4.02
CA SER A 306 47.97 2.04 -4.00
C SER A 306 47.57 2.49 -5.40
N VAL A 307 46.31 2.87 -5.58
CA VAL A 307 45.94 3.81 -6.64
C VAL A 307 46.58 5.15 -6.27
N SER A 308 47.46 5.64 -7.15
CA SER A 308 48.19 6.89 -7.00
C SER A 308 47.24 8.08 -6.90
N THR A 309 47.43 8.91 -5.88
CA THR A 309 46.64 10.12 -5.58
C THR A 309 46.99 11.35 -6.44
N ASP A 310 47.64 11.18 -7.59
CA ASP A 310 48.08 12.30 -8.44
C ASP A 310 47.08 12.68 -9.55
N GLU A 311 45.99 11.94 -9.76
CA GLU A 311 44.99 12.22 -10.81
C GLU A 311 43.81 13.10 -10.35
N ALA A 312 43.70 13.41 -9.05
CA ALA A 312 42.50 14.03 -8.45
C ALA A 312 42.28 15.54 -8.75
N ASN A 313 43.04 16.15 -9.66
CA ASN A 313 42.95 17.59 -9.96
C ASN A 313 42.94 17.94 -11.46
N GLU A 314 42.81 16.95 -12.37
CA GLU A 314 42.71 17.25 -13.79
C GLU A 314 41.28 17.75 -14.13
N PRO A 315 41.10 18.93 -14.78
CA PRO A 315 39.77 19.44 -15.09
C PRO A 315 38.97 18.45 -15.95
N GLU A 316 37.67 18.28 -15.68
CA GLU A 316 36.80 17.30 -16.37
C GLU A 316 36.94 17.34 -17.90
N GLU A 317 37.03 18.55 -18.44
CA GLU A 317 37.18 18.75 -19.87
C GLU A 317 38.42 18.08 -20.48
N VAL A 318 39.50 17.89 -19.71
CA VAL A 318 40.78 17.37 -20.19
C VAL A 318 40.71 15.85 -20.35
N TRP A 319 40.39 15.11 -19.28
CA TRP A 319 40.28 13.66 -19.35
C TRP A 319 39.10 13.22 -20.24
N ARG A 320 38.00 13.97 -20.25
CA ARG A 320 36.86 13.66 -21.12
C ARG A 320 37.17 13.87 -22.60
N LYS A 321 37.98 14.88 -22.95
CA LYS A 321 38.54 15.03 -24.31
C LYS A 321 39.50 13.90 -24.67
N ALA A 322 40.28 13.40 -23.70
CA ALA A 322 41.17 12.25 -23.91
C ALA A 322 40.38 10.97 -24.23
N LEU A 323 39.35 10.64 -23.45
CA LEU A 323 38.47 9.48 -23.70
C LEU A 323 37.83 9.52 -25.10
N ARG A 324 37.37 10.69 -25.56
CA ARG A 324 36.81 10.86 -26.91
C ARG A 324 37.83 10.59 -28.02
N LYS A 325 39.12 10.86 -27.78
CA LYS A 325 40.20 10.61 -28.73
C LYS A 325 40.68 9.15 -28.70
N GLU A 326 40.61 8.50 -27.55
CA GLU A 326 41.06 7.12 -27.35
C GLU A 326 40.28 6.10 -28.19
N LEU A 327 38.94 6.23 -28.24
CA LEU A 327 38.07 5.33 -28.98
C LEU A 327 37.16 6.09 -29.96
N LYS A 328 37.28 5.78 -31.26
CA LYS A 328 36.42 6.30 -32.31
C LYS A 328 35.00 5.72 -32.20
N PRO A 329 33.96 6.40 -32.74
CA PRO A 329 32.57 5.92 -32.66
C PRO A 329 32.34 4.49 -33.18
N LYS A 330 33.07 4.09 -34.24
CA LYS A 330 32.98 2.74 -34.80
C LYS A 330 33.53 1.67 -33.84
N GLU A 331 34.56 2.01 -33.07
CA GLU A 331 35.16 1.11 -32.08
C GLU A 331 34.23 0.97 -30.88
N ARG A 332 33.66 2.09 -30.40
CA ARG A 332 32.67 2.09 -29.30
C ARG A 332 31.42 1.28 -29.62
N THR A 333 30.93 1.34 -30.85
CA THR A 333 29.74 0.60 -31.30
C THR A 333 30.00 -0.89 -31.57
N ALA A 334 31.27 -1.28 -31.76
CA ALA A 334 31.68 -2.68 -31.89
C ALA A 334 31.78 -3.40 -30.54
N ILE A 335 31.86 -2.67 -29.42
CA ILE A 335 31.87 -3.26 -28.08
C ILE A 335 30.49 -3.90 -27.81
N PRO A 336 30.44 -5.21 -27.48
CA PRO A 336 29.20 -5.90 -27.15
C PRO A 336 28.49 -5.28 -25.95
N ARG A 337 27.15 -5.22 -25.97
CA ARG A 337 26.35 -4.83 -24.80
C ARG A 337 26.55 -5.84 -23.69
N VAL A 338 26.93 -5.34 -22.52
CA VAL A 338 27.05 -6.15 -21.31
C VAL A 338 25.70 -6.74 -20.93
N GLN A 339 25.70 -8.02 -20.58
CA GLN A 339 24.53 -8.70 -20.05
C GLN A 339 24.53 -8.56 -18.52
N MET A 340 23.37 -8.25 -17.94
CA MET A 340 23.20 -8.22 -16.50
C MET A 340 23.41 -9.63 -15.95
N PRO A 341 24.32 -9.82 -14.97
CA PRO A 341 24.38 -11.07 -14.23
C PRO A 341 23.07 -11.33 -13.48
N GLU A 342 22.58 -12.56 -13.54
CA GLU A 342 21.32 -12.98 -12.97
C GLU A 342 21.50 -14.24 -12.12
N LEU A 343 20.67 -14.40 -11.09
CA LEU A 343 20.53 -15.68 -10.40
C LEU A 343 20.01 -16.77 -11.36
N ASP A 344 20.39 -18.02 -11.09
CA ASP A 344 19.89 -19.17 -11.83
C ASP A 344 18.35 -19.26 -11.78
N PRO A 345 17.66 -19.48 -12.92
CA PRO A 345 16.20 -19.51 -12.96
C PRO A 345 15.53 -20.55 -12.05
N ALA A 346 16.11 -21.74 -11.91
CA ALA A 346 15.53 -22.80 -11.08
C ALA A 346 15.70 -22.47 -9.60
N TYR A 347 16.86 -21.92 -9.21
CA TYR A 347 17.10 -21.46 -7.85
C TYR A 347 16.23 -20.25 -7.49
N ARG A 348 16.27 -19.17 -8.28
CA ARG A 348 15.61 -17.89 -7.95
C ARG A 348 14.09 -18.00 -7.91
N ALA A 349 13.51 -19.00 -8.56
CA ALA A 349 12.08 -19.32 -8.46
C ALA A 349 11.68 -19.85 -7.07
N THR A 350 12.64 -20.18 -6.19
CA THR A 350 12.39 -20.70 -4.84
C THR A 350 12.64 -19.69 -3.73
N THR A 351 13.21 -18.52 -4.05
CA THR A 351 13.62 -17.52 -3.06
C THR A 351 12.81 -16.24 -3.24
N ARG A 352 12.18 -15.78 -2.15
CA ARG A 352 11.29 -14.61 -2.19
C ARG A 352 12.04 -13.28 -2.09
N LEU A 353 13.14 -13.28 -1.36
CA LEU A 353 13.80 -12.05 -0.90
C LEU A 353 15.09 -11.72 -1.65
N GLU A 354 15.58 -12.62 -2.51
CA GLU A 354 16.83 -12.39 -3.24
C GLU A 354 16.56 -11.71 -4.58
N GLU A 355 17.28 -10.61 -4.81
CA GLU A 355 17.20 -9.86 -6.06
C GLU A 355 17.69 -10.71 -7.23
N VAL A 356 16.89 -10.82 -8.30
CA VAL A 356 17.22 -11.65 -9.47
C VAL A 356 18.44 -11.14 -10.21
N ASN A 357 18.48 -9.84 -10.47
CA ASN A 357 19.62 -9.18 -11.11
C ASN A 357 20.66 -8.88 -10.02
N ILE A 358 21.88 -9.40 -10.14
CA ILE A 358 22.91 -9.27 -9.09
C ILE A 358 23.80 -8.03 -9.26
N GLY A 359 23.64 -7.28 -10.36
CA GLY A 359 24.39 -6.05 -10.62
C GLY A 359 25.67 -6.26 -11.44
N LEU A 360 26.26 -5.17 -11.93
CA LEU A 360 27.50 -5.20 -12.70
C LEU A 360 28.71 -5.12 -11.77
N THR A 361 29.81 -5.79 -12.13
CA THR A 361 31.12 -5.51 -11.53
C THR A 361 31.68 -4.17 -12.06
N PRO A 362 32.67 -3.56 -11.38
CA PRO A 362 33.34 -2.36 -11.89
C PRO A 362 33.86 -2.51 -13.32
N GLU A 363 34.47 -3.65 -13.66
CA GLU A 363 35.04 -3.91 -14.98
C GLU A 363 33.93 -3.98 -16.04
N MET A 364 32.82 -4.65 -15.72
CA MET A 364 31.65 -4.73 -16.59
C MET A 364 31.01 -3.36 -16.81
N ALA A 365 30.88 -2.57 -15.74
CA ALA A 365 30.33 -1.22 -15.81
C ALA A 365 31.21 -0.30 -16.66
N MET A 366 32.53 -0.33 -16.48
CA MET A 366 33.48 0.42 -17.31
C MET A 366 33.42 -0.02 -18.77
N GLN A 367 33.33 -1.33 -19.04
CA GLN A 367 33.19 -1.85 -20.41
C GLN A 367 31.91 -1.35 -21.08
N GLU A 368 30.77 -1.38 -20.39
CA GLU A 368 29.51 -0.88 -20.93
C GLU A 368 29.55 0.66 -21.11
N ALA A 369 30.17 1.39 -20.17
CA ALA A 369 30.33 2.83 -20.24
C ALA A 369 31.11 3.29 -21.49
N LYS A 370 32.14 2.53 -21.90
CA LYS A 370 32.90 2.78 -23.14
C LYS A 370 32.03 2.76 -24.41
N ARG A 371 30.85 2.13 -24.39
CA ARG A 371 29.91 2.15 -25.53
C ARG A 371 29.28 3.52 -25.74
N CYS A 372 29.20 4.36 -24.70
CA CYS A 372 28.61 5.69 -24.80
C CYS A 372 29.44 6.60 -25.73
N LEU A 373 28.76 7.21 -26.72
CA LEU A 373 29.39 8.07 -27.71
C LEU A 373 29.65 9.50 -27.23
N ASP A 374 29.22 9.85 -26.02
CA ASP A 374 29.32 11.21 -25.48
C ASP A 374 28.67 12.26 -26.39
N CYS A 375 27.40 12.02 -26.74
CA CYS A 375 26.70 12.79 -27.77
C CYS A 375 26.59 14.27 -27.37
N PRO A 376 26.99 15.23 -28.23
CA PRO A 376 26.82 16.66 -27.96
C PRO A 376 25.36 17.09 -27.76
N LYS A 377 24.44 16.39 -28.41
CA LYS A 377 22.98 16.51 -28.22
C LYS A 377 22.44 15.16 -27.76
N PRO A 378 22.40 14.91 -26.45
CA PRO A 378 22.11 13.58 -25.93
C PRO A 378 20.59 13.32 -25.90
N THR A 379 20.07 12.70 -26.95
CA THR A 379 18.64 12.33 -27.06
C THR A 379 18.18 11.35 -25.98
N CYS A 380 19.11 10.64 -25.34
CA CYS A 380 18.81 9.82 -24.16
C CYS A 380 18.31 10.65 -22.97
N VAL A 381 18.79 11.89 -22.80
CA VAL A 381 18.36 12.82 -21.74
C VAL A 381 16.93 13.29 -22.00
N GLU A 382 16.60 13.62 -23.25
CA GLU A 382 15.23 13.95 -23.68
C GLU A 382 14.26 12.77 -23.46
N GLY A 383 14.76 11.54 -23.57
CA GLY A 383 13.99 10.32 -23.30
C GLY A 383 13.79 10.01 -21.81
N CYS A 384 14.49 10.70 -20.90
CA CYS A 384 14.39 10.50 -19.47
C CYS A 384 13.38 11.50 -18.86
N PRO A 385 12.28 11.03 -18.23
CA PRO A 385 11.26 11.93 -17.67
C PRO A 385 11.76 12.86 -16.55
N VAL A 386 12.87 12.53 -15.90
CA VAL A 386 13.53 13.38 -14.90
C VAL A 386 14.81 14.03 -15.43
N GLY A 387 15.12 13.91 -16.72
CA GLY A 387 16.24 14.64 -17.35
C GLY A 387 17.62 14.35 -16.74
N ILE A 388 17.92 13.09 -16.43
CA ILE A 388 19.24 12.68 -15.91
C ILE A 388 20.35 13.13 -16.87
N HIS A 389 21.46 13.62 -16.32
CA HIS A 389 22.69 13.97 -17.04
C HIS A 389 23.45 12.71 -17.49
N ILE A 390 22.84 11.95 -18.42
CA ILE A 390 23.26 10.58 -18.77
C ILE A 390 24.71 10.49 -19.28
N PRO A 391 25.15 11.33 -20.24
CA PRO A 391 26.54 11.25 -20.68
C PRO A 391 27.53 11.52 -19.55
N ASP A 392 27.21 12.44 -18.65
CA ASP A 392 28.13 12.92 -17.62
C ASP A 392 28.43 11.81 -16.61
N PHE A 393 27.41 11.17 -16.03
CA PHE A 393 27.65 10.08 -15.09
C PHE A 393 28.29 8.86 -15.77
N ILE A 394 27.91 8.55 -17.02
CA ILE A 394 28.50 7.41 -17.74
C ILE A 394 29.99 7.66 -18.02
N LYS A 395 30.40 8.90 -18.32
CA LYS A 395 31.81 9.21 -18.55
C LYS A 395 32.64 9.18 -17.28
N HIS A 396 32.08 9.53 -16.14
CA HIS A 396 32.74 9.31 -14.86
C HIS A 396 32.92 7.80 -14.58
N ILE A 397 31.95 6.94 -14.94
CA ILE A 397 32.14 5.48 -14.89
C ILE A 397 33.25 5.02 -15.85
N GLU A 398 33.28 5.51 -17.09
CA GLU A 398 34.34 5.16 -18.05
C GLU A 398 35.73 5.58 -17.55
N HIS A 399 35.82 6.70 -16.84
CA HIS A 399 37.05 7.23 -16.24
C HIS A 399 37.46 6.50 -14.94
N GLY A 400 36.54 5.78 -14.30
CA GLY A 400 36.78 5.08 -13.03
C GLY A 400 36.33 5.85 -11.77
N ASP A 401 35.72 7.02 -11.93
CA ASP A 401 35.20 7.84 -10.83
C ASP A 401 33.71 7.54 -10.55
N PHE A 402 33.47 6.40 -9.89
CA PHE A 402 32.12 5.91 -9.64
C PHE A 402 31.33 6.75 -8.61
N LEU A 403 32.02 7.37 -7.66
CA LEU A 403 31.37 8.20 -6.64
C LEU A 403 30.89 9.52 -7.22
N GLN A 404 31.67 10.14 -8.11
CA GLN A 404 31.22 11.32 -8.82
C GLN A 404 30.06 10.99 -9.78
N ALA A 405 30.07 9.82 -10.42
CA ALA A 405 28.94 9.36 -11.22
C ALA A 405 27.64 9.30 -10.38
N ALA A 406 27.70 8.74 -9.17
CA ALA A 406 26.56 8.70 -8.25
C ALA A 406 26.12 10.10 -7.79
N SER A 407 27.07 11.00 -7.54
CA SER A 407 26.79 12.40 -7.19
C SER A 407 26.00 13.12 -8.29
N ILE A 408 26.39 12.94 -9.55
CA ILE A 408 25.69 13.51 -10.73
C ILE A 408 24.26 12.98 -10.83
N LEU A 409 24.03 11.69 -10.58
CA LEU A 409 22.68 11.12 -10.60
C LEU A 409 21.76 11.80 -9.57
N LYS A 410 22.29 12.08 -8.38
CA LYS A 410 21.55 12.71 -7.28
C LYS A 410 21.21 14.18 -7.51
N GLU A 411 21.81 14.84 -8.50
CA GLU A 411 21.43 16.20 -8.88
C GLU A 411 19.97 16.26 -9.36
N THR A 412 19.58 15.28 -10.18
CA THR A 412 18.30 15.25 -10.89
C THR A 412 17.36 14.14 -10.45
N SER A 413 17.85 13.11 -9.75
CA SER A 413 17.04 11.99 -9.25
C SER A 413 17.08 11.94 -7.73
N ALA A 414 15.90 11.76 -7.11
CA ALA A 414 15.79 11.47 -5.69
C ALA A 414 15.88 9.96 -5.38
N LEU A 415 15.80 9.09 -6.40
CA LEU A 415 15.71 7.64 -6.25
C LEU A 415 16.53 6.89 -7.33
N PRO A 416 17.83 7.20 -7.53
CA PRO A 416 18.61 6.63 -8.62
C PRO A 416 18.74 5.09 -8.52
N ALA A 417 18.94 4.54 -7.32
CA ALA A 417 19.04 3.09 -7.13
C ALA A 417 17.73 2.35 -7.45
N VAL A 418 16.59 3.03 -7.32
CA VAL A 418 15.26 2.51 -7.69
C VAL A 418 15.06 2.58 -9.21
N CYS A 419 15.36 3.73 -9.82
CA CYS A 419 15.13 3.97 -11.24
C CYS A 419 15.91 3.01 -12.14
N GLY A 420 17.19 2.75 -11.81
CA GLY A 420 18.00 1.78 -12.53
C GLY A 420 17.42 0.36 -12.54
N ARG A 421 16.61 -0.01 -11.54
CA ARG A 421 15.98 -1.33 -11.41
C ARG A 421 14.63 -1.43 -12.12
N VAL A 422 13.78 -0.40 -12.01
CA VAL A 422 12.34 -0.54 -12.33
C VAL A 422 11.87 0.26 -13.54
N CYS A 423 12.71 1.15 -14.10
CA CYS A 423 12.34 1.89 -15.31
C CYS A 423 12.17 0.93 -16.49
N PRO A 424 11.16 1.10 -17.35
CA PRO A 424 11.12 0.44 -18.66
C PRO A 424 12.05 1.19 -19.62
N GLN A 425 13.36 0.99 -19.51
CA GLN A 425 14.37 1.73 -20.27
C GLN A 425 14.15 1.61 -21.79
N GLU A 426 13.64 0.47 -22.24
CA GLU A 426 13.29 0.16 -23.64
C GLU A 426 12.19 1.06 -24.21
N LYS A 427 11.47 1.81 -23.36
CA LYS A 427 10.45 2.81 -23.74
C LYS A 427 10.89 4.25 -23.41
N GLN A 428 12.10 4.45 -22.91
CA GLN A 428 12.56 5.72 -22.33
C GLN A 428 13.97 6.10 -22.80
N CYS A 429 14.95 6.27 -21.90
CA CYS A 429 16.30 6.73 -22.20
C CYS A 429 17.01 5.83 -23.24
N GLU A 430 16.91 4.51 -23.11
CA GLU A 430 17.54 3.56 -24.04
C GLU A 430 16.84 3.55 -25.41
N SER A 431 15.52 3.75 -25.43
CA SER A 431 14.74 3.88 -26.67
C SER A 431 15.14 5.09 -27.53
N ARG A 432 15.76 6.10 -26.92
CA ARG A 432 16.25 7.31 -27.58
C ARG A 432 17.75 7.30 -27.82
N CYS A 433 18.45 6.21 -27.49
CA CYS A 433 19.89 6.10 -27.71
C CYS A 433 20.23 6.07 -29.21
N ILE A 434 21.25 6.83 -29.62
CA ILE A 434 21.67 6.90 -31.04
C ILE A 434 22.15 5.55 -31.60
N HIS A 435 22.61 4.64 -30.75
CA HIS A 435 23.01 3.27 -31.12
C HIS A 435 21.92 2.55 -31.90
N LEU A 436 20.64 2.76 -31.53
CA LEU A 436 19.51 2.13 -32.22
C LEU A 436 19.40 2.58 -33.68
N LYS A 437 19.70 3.85 -33.98
CA LYS A 437 19.74 4.36 -35.38
C LYS A 437 20.92 3.80 -36.17
N MET A 438 21.93 3.29 -35.48
CA MET A 438 23.11 2.65 -36.06
C MET A 438 22.96 1.11 -36.15
N ASN A 439 21.76 0.57 -35.91
CA ASN A 439 21.50 -0.87 -35.82
C ASN A 439 22.36 -1.60 -34.78
N SER A 440 22.69 -0.93 -33.68
CA SER A 440 23.39 -1.51 -32.53
C SER A 440 22.50 -1.42 -31.28
N PRO A 441 22.59 -2.37 -30.33
CA PRO A 441 21.85 -2.27 -29.07
C PRO A 441 22.17 -0.97 -28.33
N ALA A 442 21.17 -0.37 -27.69
CA ALA A 442 21.38 0.80 -26.85
C ALA A 442 22.45 0.56 -25.77
N VAL A 443 23.08 1.64 -25.30
CA VAL A 443 23.88 1.62 -24.07
C VAL A 443 22.94 1.23 -22.92
N ALA A 444 23.36 0.31 -22.05
CA ALA A 444 22.59 -0.15 -20.90
C ALA A 444 22.59 0.90 -19.77
N ILE A 445 21.94 2.03 -20.04
CA ILE A 445 21.90 3.20 -19.15
C ILE A 445 21.33 2.82 -17.79
N GLY A 446 20.27 2.01 -17.74
CA GLY A 446 19.67 1.57 -16.48
C GLY A 446 20.63 0.74 -15.61
N TYR A 447 21.46 -0.10 -16.24
CA TYR A 447 22.44 -0.93 -15.54
C TYR A 447 23.58 -0.07 -14.97
N LEU A 448 24.03 0.93 -15.72
CA LEU A 448 25.05 1.88 -15.28
C LEU A 448 24.53 2.80 -14.17
N GLU A 449 23.28 3.27 -14.25
CA GLU A 449 22.62 4.05 -13.20
C GLU A 449 22.52 3.24 -11.90
N ARG A 450 22.07 1.99 -12.00
CA ARG A 450 22.05 1.05 -10.87
C ARG A 450 23.44 0.86 -10.27
N PHE A 451 24.44 0.57 -11.11
CA PHE A 451 25.81 0.34 -10.67
C PHE A 451 26.36 1.51 -9.87
N ALA A 452 26.25 2.74 -10.38
CA ALA A 452 26.78 3.92 -9.69
C ALA A 452 26.10 4.13 -8.33
N ALA A 453 24.77 3.99 -8.27
CA ALA A 453 24.02 4.15 -7.03
C ALA A 453 24.32 3.02 -6.01
N ASP A 454 24.44 1.78 -6.47
CA ASP A 454 24.79 0.63 -5.62
C ASP A 454 26.23 0.76 -5.08
N TYR A 455 27.18 1.17 -5.93
CA TYR A 455 28.59 1.37 -5.56
C TYR A 455 28.74 2.42 -4.47
N GLU A 456 28.10 3.58 -4.62
CA GLU A 456 28.15 4.63 -3.58
C GLU A 456 27.60 4.12 -2.25
N ARG A 457 26.45 3.43 -2.27
CA ARG A 457 25.83 2.85 -1.07
C ARG A 457 26.75 1.84 -0.38
N GLU A 458 27.44 0.99 -1.13
CA GLU A 458 28.30 -0.07 -0.59
C GLU A 458 29.68 0.45 -0.18
N SER A 459 30.15 1.56 -0.76
CA SER A 459 31.43 2.19 -0.40
C SER A 459 31.44 2.82 1.00
N GLY A 460 30.27 3.13 1.56
CA GLY A 460 30.12 3.93 2.78
C GLY A 460 30.43 5.42 2.60
N GLN A 461 30.80 5.88 1.39
CA GLN A 461 31.19 7.26 1.09
C GLN A 461 30.03 8.05 0.47
N MET A 462 28.86 7.94 1.07
CA MET A 462 27.65 8.54 0.52
C MET A 462 27.66 10.07 0.68
N THR A 463 27.39 10.78 -0.41
CA THR A 463 27.28 12.23 -0.39
C THR A 463 25.82 12.68 -0.50
N LEU A 464 25.46 13.68 0.30
CA LEU A 464 24.17 14.34 0.18
C LEU A 464 24.30 15.54 -0.77
N PRO A 465 23.29 15.80 -1.61
CA PRO A 465 23.25 17.00 -2.43
C PRO A 465 23.35 18.27 -1.59
N LYS A 466 23.89 19.34 -2.19
CA LYS A 466 23.91 20.66 -1.55
C LYS A 466 22.48 21.17 -1.36
N ILE A 467 22.21 21.71 -0.17
CA ILE A 467 20.92 22.31 0.20
C ILE A 467 21.10 23.83 0.22
N ALA A 468 20.18 24.55 -0.42
CA ALA A 468 20.13 26.00 -0.40
C ALA A 468 19.76 26.54 1.01
N PRO A 469 20.10 27.80 1.33
CA PRO A 469 19.68 28.41 2.59
C PRO A 469 18.17 28.31 2.81
N SER A 470 17.75 28.19 4.08
CA SER A 470 16.34 28.07 4.43
C SER A 470 15.53 29.28 3.93
N THR A 471 14.38 28.97 3.33
CA THR A 471 13.36 29.94 2.91
C THR A 471 12.41 30.32 4.06
N GLY A 472 12.37 29.52 5.13
CA GLY A 472 11.36 29.63 6.20
C GLY A 472 9.93 29.22 5.77
N ILE A 473 9.75 28.69 4.56
CA ILE A 473 8.44 28.33 4.01
C ILE A 473 8.19 26.82 4.16
N LYS A 474 7.04 26.47 4.73
CA LYS A 474 6.57 25.09 4.87
C LYS A 474 5.76 24.63 3.66
N VAL A 475 6.04 23.42 3.18
CA VAL A 475 5.26 22.74 2.14
C VAL A 475 4.88 21.32 2.56
N ALA A 476 3.65 20.92 2.20
CA ALA A 476 3.10 19.61 2.53
C ALA A 476 3.04 18.72 1.30
N VAL A 477 3.32 17.44 1.49
CA VAL A 477 3.31 16.39 0.47
C VAL A 477 2.35 15.30 0.92
N VAL A 478 1.34 15.01 0.12
CA VAL A 478 0.33 13.99 0.39
C VAL A 478 0.68 12.72 -0.38
N GLY A 479 1.16 11.71 0.33
CA GLY A 479 1.60 10.43 -0.20
C GLY A 479 3.12 10.33 -0.38
N SER A 480 3.69 9.21 0.05
CA SER A 480 5.13 8.94 0.01
C SER A 480 5.58 8.05 -1.15
N GLY A 481 4.78 7.97 -2.22
CA GLY A 481 5.17 7.27 -3.44
C GLY A 481 6.27 8.02 -4.21
N PRO A 482 6.74 7.46 -5.35
CA PRO A 482 7.84 8.05 -6.14
C PRO A 482 7.64 9.53 -6.49
N SER A 483 6.42 9.93 -6.82
CA SER A 483 6.06 11.32 -7.13
C SER A 483 6.29 12.24 -5.93
N GLY A 484 5.79 11.86 -4.74
CA GLY A 484 5.92 12.62 -3.51
C GLY A 484 7.37 12.70 -3.02
N LEU A 485 8.10 11.59 -3.06
CA LEU A 485 9.53 11.56 -2.70
C LEU A 485 10.37 12.42 -3.65
N SER A 486 10.07 12.39 -4.95
CA SER A 486 10.78 13.23 -5.92
C SER A 486 10.47 14.72 -5.74
N PHE A 487 9.22 15.07 -5.47
CA PHE A 487 8.83 16.45 -5.14
C PHE A 487 9.54 16.91 -3.86
N ALA A 488 9.52 16.09 -2.81
CA ALA A 488 10.15 16.39 -1.52
C ALA A 488 11.66 16.59 -1.66
N GLY A 489 12.33 15.71 -2.41
CA GLY A 489 13.77 15.81 -2.68
C GLY A 489 14.16 17.09 -3.42
N ASP A 490 13.38 17.54 -4.40
CA ASP A 490 13.66 18.79 -5.12
C ASP A 490 13.34 20.03 -4.29
N MET A 491 12.28 20.00 -3.47
CA MET A 491 11.91 21.14 -2.60
C MET A 491 12.88 21.32 -1.43
N VAL A 492 13.33 20.24 -0.79
CA VAL A 492 14.28 20.34 0.33
C VAL A 492 15.63 20.89 -0.12
N LYS A 493 16.11 20.50 -1.31
CA LYS A 493 17.33 21.07 -1.94
C LYS A 493 17.23 22.59 -2.14
N ARG A 494 16.02 23.12 -2.32
CA ARG A 494 15.74 24.55 -2.50
C ARG A 494 15.54 25.30 -1.18
N GLY A 495 15.76 24.65 -0.03
CA GLY A 495 15.68 25.29 1.29
C GLY A 495 14.26 25.41 1.85
N TYR A 496 13.29 24.66 1.31
CA TYR A 496 11.93 24.59 1.89
C TYR A 496 11.87 23.58 3.04
N GLU A 497 10.98 23.82 3.99
CA GLU A 497 10.68 22.89 5.08
C GLU A 497 9.58 21.92 4.62
N VAL A 498 9.94 20.65 4.38
CA VAL A 498 9.09 19.68 3.68
C VAL A 498 8.53 18.64 4.64
N TYR A 499 7.20 18.47 4.63
CA TYR A 499 6.49 17.45 5.41
C TYR A 499 5.72 16.51 4.50
N VAL A 500 5.97 15.21 4.62
CA VAL A 500 5.33 14.14 3.85
C VAL A 500 4.37 13.38 4.76
N PHE A 501 3.09 13.36 4.39
CA PHE A 501 2.03 12.63 5.08
C PHE A 501 1.70 11.35 4.31
N GLU A 502 1.81 10.20 4.97
CA GLU A 502 1.58 8.88 4.41
C GLU A 502 0.43 8.18 5.15
N ALA A 503 -0.47 7.55 4.40
CA ALA A 503 -1.64 6.87 4.93
C ALA A 503 -1.30 5.50 5.55
N LEU A 504 -0.28 4.82 5.01
CA LEU A 504 0.21 3.54 5.52
C LEU A 504 1.25 3.76 6.64
N HIS A 505 1.63 2.65 7.27
CA HIS A 505 2.66 2.60 8.32
C HIS A 505 4.10 2.57 7.74
N GLU A 506 4.23 2.48 6.41
CA GLU A 506 5.52 2.43 5.69
C GLU A 506 5.59 3.50 4.60
N ILE A 507 6.79 4.07 4.43
CA ILE A 507 7.10 5.11 3.44
C ILE A 507 7.58 4.45 2.14
N GLY A 508 7.10 4.92 0.99
CA GLY A 508 7.58 4.50 -0.34
C GLY A 508 6.48 4.10 -1.32
N GLY A 509 5.23 3.97 -0.85
CA GLY A 509 4.09 3.59 -1.67
C GLY A 509 4.32 2.27 -2.42
N VAL A 510 4.07 2.26 -3.74
CA VAL A 510 4.19 1.05 -4.58
C VAL A 510 5.59 0.43 -4.56
N LEU A 511 6.62 1.20 -4.19
CA LEU A 511 7.99 0.70 -4.05
C LEU A 511 8.13 -0.33 -2.91
N LYS A 512 7.26 -0.26 -1.90
CA LYS A 512 7.25 -1.15 -0.72
C LYS A 512 6.11 -2.17 -0.79
N TYR A 513 4.88 -1.72 -1.02
CA TYR A 513 3.71 -2.62 -0.98
C TYR A 513 3.48 -3.38 -2.29
N GLY A 514 4.04 -2.91 -3.41
CA GLY A 514 3.70 -3.38 -4.75
C GLY A 514 4.82 -4.19 -5.39
N ILE A 515 5.99 -3.57 -5.57
CA ILE A 515 7.14 -4.18 -6.23
C ILE A 515 7.82 -5.16 -5.25
N PRO A 516 7.97 -6.45 -5.60
CA PRO A 516 8.56 -7.44 -4.68
C PRO A 516 10.07 -7.27 -4.48
N GLU A 517 10.57 -7.81 -3.36
CA GLU A 517 11.99 -7.80 -2.95
C GLU A 517 12.94 -8.36 -4.03
N PHE A 518 12.52 -9.42 -4.74
CA PHE A 518 13.33 -10.04 -5.80
C PHE A 518 13.58 -9.13 -7.02
N ARG A 519 12.92 -7.97 -7.09
CA ARG A 519 13.08 -6.96 -8.14
C ARG A 519 13.54 -5.61 -7.60
N LEU A 520 12.99 -5.19 -6.45
CA LEU A 520 13.38 -3.96 -5.79
C LEU A 520 13.50 -4.23 -4.28
N PRO A 521 14.72 -4.43 -3.78
CA PRO A 521 14.87 -4.73 -2.36
C PRO A 521 14.50 -3.56 -1.47
N ASN A 522 13.77 -3.80 -0.38
CA ASN A 522 13.28 -2.74 0.51
C ASN A 522 14.41 -1.93 1.14
N ARG A 523 15.53 -2.59 1.46
CA ARG A 523 16.77 -1.97 1.96
C ARG A 523 17.33 -0.88 1.03
N ILE A 524 17.06 -0.97 -0.28
CA ILE A 524 17.49 0.03 -1.26
C ILE A 524 16.59 1.26 -1.15
N VAL A 525 15.28 1.05 -1.04
CA VAL A 525 14.29 2.13 -0.87
C VAL A 525 14.52 2.87 0.45
N ASP A 526 14.83 2.14 1.54
CA ASP A 526 15.07 2.72 2.85
C ASP A 526 16.25 3.68 2.89
N VAL A 527 17.33 3.33 2.17
CA VAL A 527 18.51 4.21 2.05
C VAL A 527 18.15 5.53 1.39
N GLU A 528 17.33 5.53 0.34
CA GLU A 528 16.94 6.76 -0.33
C GLU A 528 15.98 7.61 0.53
N ILE A 529 15.06 6.97 1.25
CA ILE A 529 14.18 7.66 2.21
C ILE A 529 15.02 8.27 3.35
N GLU A 530 16.02 7.54 3.85
CA GLU A 530 16.91 8.03 4.89
C GLU A 530 17.77 9.21 4.42
N ASN A 531 18.21 9.20 3.16
CA ASN A 531 18.87 10.37 2.56
C ASN A 531 17.96 11.60 2.58
N LEU A 532 16.67 11.44 2.25
CA LEU A 532 15.70 12.52 2.34
C LEU A 532 15.51 13.01 3.79
N ARG A 533 15.46 12.09 4.77
CA ARG A 533 15.41 12.48 6.20
C ARG A 533 16.64 13.27 6.62
N ARG A 534 17.83 12.82 6.26
CA ARG A 534 19.10 13.51 6.53
C ARG A 534 19.18 14.89 5.87
N MET A 535 18.51 15.07 4.73
CA MET A 535 18.36 16.37 4.08
C MET A 535 17.35 17.29 4.77
N GLY A 536 16.55 16.80 5.71
CA GLY A 536 15.56 17.57 6.47
C GLY A 536 14.10 17.36 6.06
N VAL A 537 13.79 16.32 5.29
CA VAL A 537 12.39 15.96 5.00
C VAL A 537 11.77 15.25 6.22
N HIS A 538 10.62 15.75 6.67
CA HIS A 538 9.84 15.16 7.75
C HIS A 538 8.82 14.17 7.20
N PHE A 539 8.74 12.97 7.76
CA PHE A 539 7.75 11.96 7.37
C PHE A 539 6.79 11.68 8.54
N GLN A 540 5.50 11.61 8.23
CA GLN A 540 4.45 11.26 9.18
C GLN A 540 3.56 10.17 8.57
N THR A 541 3.66 8.95 9.10
CA THR A 541 2.84 7.79 8.72
C THR A 541 1.45 7.85 9.37
N ASP A 542 0.62 6.87 9.03
CA ASP A 542 -0.73 6.66 9.58
C ASP A 542 -1.62 7.91 9.56
N THR A 543 -1.39 8.77 8.57
CA THR A 543 -2.05 10.07 8.42
C THR A 543 -2.72 10.16 7.06
N ILE A 544 -4.04 10.02 7.06
CA ILE A 544 -4.85 10.09 5.83
C ILE A 544 -5.29 11.53 5.63
N VAL A 545 -4.65 12.24 4.72
CA VAL A 545 -5.10 13.58 4.32
C VAL A 545 -6.49 13.48 3.68
N GLY A 546 -7.40 14.36 4.08
CA GLY A 546 -8.83 14.32 3.75
C GLY A 546 -9.70 13.55 4.74
N LYS A 547 -9.10 12.84 5.70
CA LYS A 547 -9.81 12.11 6.78
C LYS A 547 -9.23 12.45 8.15
N THR A 548 -7.99 12.07 8.41
CA THR A 548 -7.25 12.33 9.67
C THR A 548 -6.93 13.81 9.84
N ILE A 549 -6.56 14.46 8.74
CA ILE A 549 -6.28 15.89 8.66
C ILE A 549 -6.76 16.41 7.31
N SER A 550 -7.44 17.55 7.30
CA SER A 550 -7.92 18.21 6.09
C SER A 550 -6.85 19.10 5.46
N ILE A 551 -7.06 19.45 4.19
CA ILE A 551 -6.21 20.41 3.49
C ILE A 551 -6.26 21.80 4.14
N ASP A 552 -7.43 22.22 4.63
CA ASP A 552 -7.57 23.52 5.27
C ASP A 552 -6.86 23.57 6.63
N GLU A 553 -6.89 22.49 7.41
CA GLU A 553 -6.07 22.38 8.63
C GLU A 553 -4.57 22.46 8.32
N LEU A 554 -4.08 21.85 7.23
CA LEU A 554 -2.69 22.03 6.81
C LEU A 554 -2.39 23.52 6.50
N LYS A 555 -3.31 24.23 5.85
CA LYS A 555 -3.12 25.67 5.60
C LYS A 555 -3.08 26.48 6.89
N GLU A 556 -3.94 26.16 7.86
CA GLU A 556 -3.95 26.76 9.19
C GLU A 556 -2.65 26.49 9.96
N MET A 557 -2.03 25.32 9.76
CA MET A 557 -0.71 24.96 10.29
C MET A 557 0.46 25.70 9.59
N GLY A 558 0.18 26.57 8.61
CA GLY A 558 1.16 27.43 7.96
C GLY A 558 1.76 26.89 6.66
N PHE A 559 1.27 25.75 6.16
CA PHE A 559 1.71 25.21 4.87
C PHE A 559 1.30 26.14 3.72
N LYS A 560 2.27 26.62 2.94
CA LYS A 560 2.05 27.59 1.83
C LYS A 560 1.83 26.94 0.47
N GLY A 561 2.24 25.69 0.32
CA GLY A 561 2.03 24.89 -0.88
C GLY A 561 1.80 23.43 -0.53
N ILE A 562 0.93 22.78 -1.29
CA ILE A 562 0.54 21.39 -1.08
C ILE A 562 0.73 20.61 -2.38
N PHE A 563 1.44 19.50 -2.32
CA PHE A 563 1.60 18.57 -3.42
C PHE A 563 0.84 17.27 -3.16
N VAL A 564 -0.03 16.86 -4.08
CA VAL A 564 -0.80 15.62 -4.00
C VAL A 564 -0.18 14.56 -4.92
N GLY A 565 0.42 13.55 -4.29
CA GLY A 565 1.06 12.40 -4.92
C GLY A 565 0.49 11.06 -4.43
N SER A 566 -0.81 11.02 -4.10
CA SER A 566 -1.48 9.86 -3.47
C SER A 566 -1.65 8.64 -4.39
N GLY A 567 -1.32 8.77 -5.67
CA GLY A 567 -1.30 7.68 -6.64
C GLY A 567 -2.67 7.13 -7.07
N ALA A 568 -2.65 5.98 -7.75
CA ALA A 568 -3.84 5.24 -8.17
C ALA A 568 -3.90 3.88 -7.46
N GLY A 569 -4.37 3.88 -6.22
CA GLY A 569 -4.38 2.67 -5.39
C GLY A 569 -5.62 1.80 -5.50
N LEU A 570 -6.74 2.28 -6.07
CA LEU A 570 -8.02 1.54 -6.04
C LEU A 570 -8.03 0.44 -7.10
N PRO A 571 -8.22 -0.85 -6.74
CA PRO A 571 -8.16 -1.95 -7.71
C PRO A 571 -9.40 -1.95 -8.60
N ASN A 572 -9.22 -2.23 -9.90
CA ASN A 572 -10.33 -2.48 -10.80
C ASN A 572 -10.69 -3.97 -10.78
N PHE A 573 -11.99 -4.24 -10.77
CA PHE A 573 -12.58 -5.56 -10.96
C PHE A 573 -13.34 -5.58 -12.30
N MET A 574 -13.57 -6.76 -12.86
CA MET A 574 -14.20 -6.94 -14.16
C MET A 574 -15.73 -6.89 -14.09
N GLY A 575 -16.31 -7.10 -12.92
CA GLY A 575 -17.76 -7.15 -12.71
C GLY A 575 -18.38 -8.44 -13.27
N ILE A 576 -17.66 -9.56 -13.20
CA ILE A 576 -18.10 -10.85 -13.71
C ILE A 576 -18.61 -11.76 -12.60
N GLU A 577 -19.43 -12.76 -12.97
CA GLU A 577 -19.96 -13.74 -12.04
C GLU A 577 -18.85 -14.49 -11.30
N GLY A 578 -19.00 -14.63 -9.98
CA GLY A 578 -18.05 -15.33 -9.11
C GLY A 578 -16.82 -14.52 -8.69
N GLU A 579 -16.66 -13.25 -9.10
CA GLU A 579 -15.44 -12.45 -8.80
C GLU A 579 -15.22 -12.16 -7.30
N ASN A 580 -16.25 -12.34 -6.46
CA ASN A 580 -16.16 -12.23 -5.01
C ASN A 580 -15.99 -13.58 -4.27
N SER A 581 -15.85 -14.69 -5.01
CA SER A 581 -15.54 -16.01 -4.43
C SER A 581 -14.26 -15.99 -3.59
N ILE A 582 -14.18 -16.89 -2.62
CA ILE A 582 -13.03 -17.01 -1.72
C ILE A 582 -11.79 -17.41 -2.55
N ASN A 583 -10.65 -16.83 -2.19
CA ASN A 583 -9.35 -16.98 -2.85
C ASN A 583 -9.26 -16.36 -4.26
N ILE A 584 -10.18 -15.45 -4.59
CA ILE A 584 -9.99 -14.46 -5.64
C ILE A 584 -9.53 -13.16 -4.97
N LEU A 585 -8.35 -12.66 -5.33
CA LEU A 585 -7.75 -11.46 -4.77
C LEU A 585 -7.51 -10.44 -5.87
N SER A 586 -7.56 -9.15 -5.53
CA SER A 586 -6.88 -8.18 -6.38
C SER A 586 -5.37 -8.37 -6.24
N SER A 587 -4.60 -7.98 -7.26
CA SER A 587 -3.14 -7.98 -7.15
C SER A 587 -2.66 -7.07 -6.02
N ASN A 588 -3.38 -5.98 -5.75
CA ASN A 588 -3.06 -5.08 -4.67
C ASN A 588 -3.19 -5.77 -3.32
N GLU A 589 -4.28 -6.51 -3.07
CA GLU A 589 -4.44 -7.31 -1.84
C GLU A 589 -3.33 -8.36 -1.72
N TYR A 590 -3.11 -9.13 -2.80
CA TYR A 590 -2.13 -10.21 -2.80
C TYR A 590 -0.71 -9.70 -2.51
N LEU A 591 -0.26 -8.68 -3.26
CA LEU A 591 1.08 -8.10 -3.09
C LEU A 591 1.21 -7.32 -1.79
N THR A 592 0.17 -6.64 -1.31
CA THR A 592 0.22 -5.97 0.00
C THR A 592 0.35 -6.98 1.14
N ARG A 593 -0.39 -8.11 1.09
CA ARG A 593 -0.22 -9.19 2.06
C ARG A 593 1.20 -9.74 2.04
N VAL A 594 1.76 -10.02 0.86
CA VAL A 594 3.08 -10.67 0.75
C VAL A 594 4.25 -9.70 0.98
N ASN A 595 4.19 -8.48 0.47
CA ASN A 595 5.32 -7.54 0.47
C ASN A 595 5.29 -6.61 1.69
N LEU A 596 4.13 -6.02 2.01
CA LEU A 596 4.02 -5.05 3.11
C LEU A 596 3.80 -5.75 4.45
N MET A 597 2.91 -6.74 4.47
CA MET A 597 2.55 -7.45 5.71
C MET A 597 3.34 -8.74 5.95
N ASP A 598 4.22 -9.09 5.01
CA ASP A 598 5.07 -10.28 5.03
C ASP A 598 4.31 -11.60 5.33
N ALA A 599 3.05 -11.72 4.88
CA ALA A 599 2.12 -12.80 5.22
C ALA A 599 2.55 -14.22 4.79
N ALA A 600 3.63 -14.36 4.03
CA ALA A 600 4.23 -15.64 3.70
C ALA A 600 5.25 -16.11 4.76
N ASN A 601 5.61 -15.24 5.71
CA ASN A 601 6.48 -15.53 6.83
C ASN A 601 5.66 -16.07 8.01
N PRO A 602 5.94 -17.30 8.50
CA PRO A 602 5.22 -17.89 9.65
C PRO A 602 5.30 -17.08 10.96
N GLU A 603 6.25 -16.16 11.08
CA GLU A 603 6.39 -15.29 12.25
C GLU A 603 5.41 -14.11 12.27
N THR A 604 4.72 -13.85 11.15
CA THR A 604 3.72 -12.77 11.05
C THR A 604 2.30 -13.29 11.25
N ASP A 605 1.43 -12.41 11.74
CA ASP A 605 0.04 -12.75 12.06
C ASP A 605 -0.89 -12.57 10.85
N THR A 606 -0.41 -11.94 9.77
CA THR A 606 -1.27 -11.65 8.60
C THR A 606 -1.55 -12.93 7.83
N PRO A 607 -2.83 -13.34 7.66
CA PRO A 607 -3.13 -14.59 7.01
C PRO A 607 -3.03 -14.48 5.47
N LEU A 608 -2.60 -15.57 4.85
CA LEU A 608 -2.58 -15.76 3.39
C LEU A 608 -2.89 -17.20 3.04
N ILE A 609 -3.83 -17.42 2.12
CA ILE A 609 -4.04 -18.76 1.53
C ILE A 609 -3.08 -18.89 0.35
N ILE A 610 -2.14 -19.83 0.43
CA ILE A 610 -1.23 -20.14 -0.68
C ILE A 610 -1.94 -21.08 -1.67
N GLY A 611 -2.13 -20.61 -2.90
CA GLY A 611 -2.70 -21.42 -3.98
C GLY A 611 -1.69 -22.41 -4.56
N LYS A 612 -2.17 -23.55 -5.08
CA LYS A 612 -1.36 -24.53 -5.81
C LYS A 612 -1.47 -24.35 -7.31
N ARG A 613 -2.63 -23.90 -7.81
CA ARG A 613 -2.92 -23.63 -9.22
C ARG A 613 -3.49 -22.22 -9.34
N VAL A 614 -2.59 -21.29 -9.65
CA VAL A 614 -2.86 -19.85 -9.60
C VAL A 614 -3.07 -19.31 -11.01
N LEU A 615 -4.21 -18.65 -11.23
CA LEU A 615 -4.42 -17.82 -12.42
C LEU A 615 -4.15 -16.36 -12.10
N VAL A 616 -3.34 -15.70 -12.91
CA VAL A 616 -3.11 -14.26 -12.82
C VAL A 616 -3.69 -13.56 -14.04
N ILE A 617 -4.64 -12.66 -13.83
CA ILE A 617 -5.40 -12.03 -14.91
C ILE A 617 -4.80 -10.66 -15.24
N GLY A 618 -4.03 -10.55 -16.33
CA GLY A 618 -3.42 -9.29 -16.75
C GLY A 618 -2.18 -9.49 -17.62
N GLY A 619 -1.48 -8.39 -17.92
CA GLY A 619 -0.24 -8.43 -18.72
C GLY A 619 0.72 -7.27 -18.44
N GLY A 620 0.49 -6.50 -17.37
CA GLY A 620 1.40 -5.43 -16.93
C GLY A 620 2.38 -5.91 -15.87
N ASN A 621 3.23 -5.01 -15.39
CA ASN A 621 4.23 -5.32 -14.35
C ASN A 621 3.57 -5.89 -13.09
N THR A 622 2.44 -5.34 -12.64
CA THR A 622 1.68 -5.89 -11.50
C THR A 622 1.27 -7.36 -11.69
N ALA A 623 0.96 -7.76 -12.93
CA ALA A 623 0.65 -9.16 -13.25
C ALA A 623 1.93 -10.02 -13.21
N MET A 624 3.04 -9.54 -13.78
CA MET A 624 4.34 -10.23 -13.72
C MET A 624 4.80 -10.42 -12.28
N ASP A 625 4.75 -9.37 -11.47
CA ASP A 625 5.10 -9.38 -10.05
C ASP A 625 4.22 -10.39 -9.29
N SER A 626 2.90 -10.42 -9.56
CA SER A 626 1.98 -11.40 -8.97
C SER A 626 2.30 -12.84 -9.38
N CYS A 627 2.57 -13.09 -10.67
CA CYS A 627 2.95 -14.41 -11.17
C CYS A 627 4.21 -14.94 -10.50
N ARG A 628 5.25 -14.11 -10.48
CA ARG A 628 6.58 -14.46 -9.97
C ARG A 628 6.59 -14.63 -8.46
N THR A 629 5.78 -13.86 -7.73
CA THR A 629 5.52 -14.07 -6.32
C THR A 629 4.79 -15.39 -6.06
N ALA A 630 3.69 -15.67 -6.78
CA ALA A 630 2.98 -16.95 -6.64
C ALA A 630 3.88 -18.16 -6.94
N LYS A 631 4.75 -18.06 -7.95
CA LYS A 631 5.72 -19.11 -8.27
C LYS A 631 6.67 -19.40 -7.11
N ARG A 632 7.18 -18.34 -6.45
CA ARG A 632 8.04 -18.43 -5.26
C ARG A 632 7.36 -18.98 -4.02
N LEU A 633 6.04 -18.90 -3.96
CA LEU A 633 5.24 -19.56 -2.92
C LEU A 633 4.90 -21.03 -3.27
N GLY A 634 5.45 -21.57 -4.36
CA GLY A 634 5.34 -22.98 -4.74
C GLY A 634 4.16 -23.31 -5.66
N ALA A 635 3.49 -22.31 -6.24
CA ALA A 635 2.35 -22.53 -7.13
C ALA A 635 2.77 -22.95 -8.56
N ASP A 636 1.89 -23.70 -9.20
CA ASP A 636 1.80 -23.74 -10.66
C ASP A 636 1.01 -22.51 -11.14
N VAL A 637 1.62 -21.70 -12.01
CA VAL A 637 1.13 -20.35 -12.32
C VAL A 637 0.85 -20.21 -13.80
N THR A 638 -0.37 -19.79 -14.13
CA THR A 638 -0.75 -19.40 -15.49
C THR A 638 -1.17 -17.94 -15.53
N LEU A 639 -0.47 -17.14 -16.33
CA LEU A 639 -0.89 -15.81 -16.73
C LEU A 639 -1.99 -15.91 -17.79
N VAL A 640 -3.13 -15.26 -17.56
CA VAL A 640 -4.21 -15.11 -18.54
C VAL A 640 -4.23 -13.68 -19.06
N TYR A 641 -4.00 -13.51 -20.35
CA TYR A 641 -3.95 -12.19 -20.98
C TYR A 641 -4.82 -12.12 -22.23
N ARG A 642 -5.69 -11.10 -22.30
CA ARG A 642 -6.66 -10.95 -23.39
C ARG A 642 -6.08 -10.57 -24.75
N ARG A 643 -4.80 -10.16 -24.84
CA ARG A 643 -4.11 -9.82 -26.11
C ARG A 643 -2.93 -10.77 -26.33
N SER A 644 -2.13 -10.54 -27.37
CA SER A 644 -0.90 -11.30 -27.58
C SER A 644 0.26 -10.77 -26.75
N GLU A 645 1.36 -11.51 -26.71
CA GLU A 645 2.58 -11.10 -26.03
C GLU A 645 3.14 -9.75 -26.53
N ALA A 646 3.03 -9.47 -27.84
CA ALA A 646 3.52 -8.22 -28.43
C ALA A 646 2.80 -6.97 -27.87
N GLU A 647 1.56 -7.11 -27.40
CA GLU A 647 0.79 -6.01 -26.80
C GLU A 647 0.97 -5.88 -25.28
N MET A 648 1.74 -6.78 -24.64
CA MET A 648 1.92 -6.75 -23.18
C MET A 648 2.58 -5.45 -22.75
N PRO A 649 1.98 -4.70 -21.80
CA PRO A 649 2.57 -3.47 -21.31
C PRO A 649 3.74 -3.68 -20.33
N ALA A 650 3.92 -4.89 -19.79
CA ALA A 650 5.02 -5.21 -18.89
C ALA A 650 6.40 -4.91 -19.49
N ARG A 651 7.38 -4.72 -18.60
CA ARG A 651 8.79 -4.54 -18.96
C ARG A 651 9.33 -5.86 -19.50
N LEU A 652 10.07 -5.80 -20.61
CA LEU A 652 10.49 -7.01 -21.34
C LEU A 652 11.36 -7.94 -20.49
N GLU A 653 12.23 -7.38 -19.63
CA GLU A 653 13.07 -8.13 -18.70
C GLU A 653 12.22 -8.96 -17.71
N GLU A 654 11.10 -8.42 -17.23
CA GLU A 654 10.23 -9.13 -16.28
C GLU A 654 9.44 -10.26 -16.97
N VAL A 655 9.04 -10.07 -18.23
CA VAL A 655 8.39 -11.11 -19.04
C VAL A 655 9.38 -12.25 -19.31
N LYS A 656 10.63 -11.93 -19.65
CA LYS A 656 11.73 -12.90 -19.79
C LYS A 656 11.90 -13.69 -18.48
N HIS A 657 12.06 -13.01 -17.35
CA HIS A 657 12.29 -13.66 -16.07
C HIS A 657 11.14 -14.57 -15.65
N ALA A 658 9.88 -14.13 -15.85
CA ALA A 658 8.71 -14.96 -15.56
C ALA A 658 8.69 -16.26 -16.38
N LYS A 659 9.05 -16.20 -17.67
CA LYS A 659 9.14 -17.40 -18.52
C LYS A 659 10.25 -18.35 -18.10
N GLU A 660 11.43 -17.82 -17.79
CA GLU A 660 12.57 -18.60 -17.30
C GLU A 660 12.27 -19.28 -15.95
N GLU A 661 11.49 -18.62 -15.10
CA GLU A 661 11.00 -19.17 -13.82
C GLU A 661 9.84 -20.19 -14.01
N GLY A 662 9.40 -20.45 -15.25
CA GLY A 662 8.41 -21.47 -15.59
C GLY A 662 6.95 -21.04 -15.38
N VAL A 663 6.63 -19.75 -15.54
CA VAL A 663 5.25 -19.27 -15.60
C VAL A 663 4.65 -19.61 -16.97
N HIS A 664 3.43 -20.15 -17.00
CA HIS A 664 2.69 -20.45 -18.22
C HIS A 664 1.95 -19.21 -18.74
N PHE A 665 2.00 -18.95 -20.04
CA PHE A 665 1.38 -17.77 -20.66
C PHE A 665 0.20 -18.18 -21.55
N LEU A 666 -1.02 -17.97 -21.07
CA LEU A 666 -2.26 -18.16 -21.80
C LEU A 666 -2.74 -16.82 -22.37
N THR A 667 -2.19 -16.46 -23.53
CA THR A 667 -2.55 -15.24 -24.27
C THR A 667 -3.81 -15.42 -25.11
N LEU A 668 -4.45 -14.32 -25.53
CA LEU A 668 -5.73 -14.32 -26.22
C LEU A 668 -6.86 -15.01 -25.44
N HIS A 669 -6.87 -14.85 -24.11
CA HIS A 669 -7.92 -15.38 -23.24
C HIS A 669 -8.37 -14.31 -22.24
N ASN A 670 -9.66 -14.27 -21.93
CA ASN A 670 -10.21 -13.32 -20.95
C ASN A 670 -11.24 -14.01 -20.06
N PRO A 671 -11.24 -13.79 -18.73
CA PRO A 671 -12.26 -14.38 -17.86
C PRO A 671 -13.67 -13.92 -18.22
N GLN A 672 -14.57 -14.91 -18.33
CA GLN A 672 -16.01 -14.73 -18.49
C GLN A 672 -16.73 -14.89 -17.14
N SER A 673 -16.37 -15.91 -16.37
CA SER A 673 -16.90 -16.16 -15.02
C SER A 673 -15.97 -17.07 -14.21
N TYR A 674 -16.19 -17.11 -12.89
CA TYR A 674 -15.49 -18.01 -11.98
C TYR A 674 -16.47 -19.01 -11.34
N LYS A 675 -16.02 -20.25 -11.20
CA LYS A 675 -16.76 -21.32 -10.52
C LYS A 675 -16.23 -21.47 -9.11
N ALA A 676 -17.14 -21.67 -8.16
CA ALA A 676 -16.81 -21.92 -6.76
C ALA A 676 -17.27 -23.32 -6.32
N ASP A 677 -16.56 -23.88 -5.34
CA ASP A 677 -16.94 -25.10 -4.64
C ASP A 677 -18.08 -24.85 -3.62
N GLU A 678 -18.49 -25.90 -2.91
CA GLU A 678 -19.53 -25.83 -1.88
C GLU A 678 -19.18 -24.90 -0.71
N LYS A 679 -17.89 -24.70 -0.44
CA LYS A 679 -17.39 -23.76 0.58
C LYS A 679 -17.26 -22.33 0.05
N GLY A 680 -17.55 -22.10 -1.23
CA GLY A 680 -17.45 -20.80 -1.88
C GLY A 680 -16.04 -20.42 -2.34
N ARG A 681 -15.08 -21.35 -2.34
CA ARG A 681 -13.71 -21.15 -2.85
C ARG A 681 -13.66 -21.36 -4.35
N VAL A 682 -12.89 -20.55 -5.06
CA VAL A 682 -12.70 -20.72 -6.51
C VAL A 682 -12.10 -22.10 -6.82
N CYS A 683 -12.66 -22.78 -7.83
CA CYS A 683 -12.18 -24.08 -8.28
C CYS A 683 -11.88 -24.13 -9.79
N ALA A 684 -12.42 -23.19 -10.57
CA ALA A 684 -12.13 -23.03 -11.99
C ALA A 684 -12.51 -21.64 -12.51
N ALA A 685 -11.90 -21.24 -13.63
CA ALA A 685 -12.29 -20.06 -14.41
C ALA A 685 -12.78 -20.49 -15.80
N VAL A 686 -13.90 -19.90 -16.24
CA VAL A 686 -14.37 -19.97 -17.63
C VAL A 686 -13.79 -18.78 -18.37
N LEU A 687 -13.03 -19.05 -19.43
CA LEU A 687 -12.32 -18.04 -20.20
C LEU A 687 -12.88 -17.98 -21.62
N ASP A 688 -13.19 -16.79 -22.10
CA ASP A 688 -13.42 -16.52 -23.51
C ASP A 688 -12.10 -16.67 -24.28
N VAL A 689 -12.15 -17.34 -25.43
CA VAL A 689 -11.09 -17.31 -26.42
C VAL A 689 -11.22 -16.02 -27.23
N MET A 690 -10.09 -15.33 -27.41
CA MET A 690 -10.03 -14.02 -28.04
C MET A 690 -9.28 -14.09 -29.38
N ARG A 691 -9.51 -13.09 -30.22
CA ARG A 691 -8.66 -12.77 -31.39
C ARG A 691 -8.29 -11.29 -31.38
N LEU A 692 -7.25 -10.92 -32.13
CA LEU A 692 -6.87 -9.53 -32.29
C LEU A 692 -7.63 -8.88 -33.45
N GLY A 693 -8.34 -7.80 -33.15
CA GLY A 693 -8.91 -6.87 -34.14
C GLY A 693 -7.95 -5.72 -34.47
N GLU A 694 -8.53 -4.57 -34.78
CA GLU A 694 -7.80 -3.35 -35.13
C GLU A 694 -7.15 -2.66 -33.91
N PRO A 695 -6.07 -1.88 -34.11
CA PRO A 695 -5.46 -1.05 -33.05
C PRO A 695 -6.45 -0.12 -32.34
N ASP A 696 -6.33 -0.01 -31.02
CA ASP A 696 -7.01 1.00 -30.20
C ASP A 696 -6.26 2.34 -30.16
N ALA A 697 -6.79 3.32 -29.43
CA ALA A 697 -6.18 4.65 -29.27
C ALA A 697 -4.79 4.61 -28.60
N SER A 698 -4.43 3.50 -27.94
CA SER A 698 -3.07 3.28 -27.41
C SER A 698 -2.12 2.65 -28.43
N GLY A 699 -2.58 2.42 -29.66
CA GLY A 699 -1.83 1.76 -30.74
C GLY A 699 -1.78 0.23 -30.64
N ARG A 700 -2.42 -0.36 -29.63
CA ARG A 700 -2.42 -1.81 -29.40
C ARG A 700 -3.67 -2.45 -29.97
N ARG A 701 -3.54 -3.62 -30.60
CA ARG A 701 -4.68 -4.34 -31.19
C ARG A 701 -5.75 -4.68 -30.14
N ARG A 702 -7.02 -4.43 -30.47
CA ARG A 702 -8.16 -4.70 -29.60
C ARG A 702 -8.42 -6.20 -29.50
N PRO A 703 -8.74 -6.71 -28.31
CA PRO A 703 -9.19 -8.09 -28.17
C PRO A 703 -10.68 -8.20 -28.51
N GLU A 704 -11.05 -9.20 -29.31
CA GLU A 704 -12.42 -9.53 -29.69
C GLU A 704 -12.76 -10.97 -29.30
N VAL A 705 -13.96 -11.18 -28.76
CA VAL A 705 -14.44 -12.52 -28.37
C VAL A 705 -14.73 -13.34 -29.62
N THR A 706 -14.31 -14.60 -29.64
CA THR A 706 -14.57 -15.52 -30.76
C THR A 706 -15.91 -16.25 -30.64
N GLY A 707 -16.46 -16.33 -29.43
CA GLY A 707 -17.64 -17.14 -29.08
C GLY A 707 -17.29 -18.52 -28.52
N GLU A 708 -16.00 -18.88 -28.52
CA GLU A 708 -15.50 -20.11 -27.90
C GLU A 708 -15.08 -19.86 -26.45
N THR A 709 -15.29 -20.84 -25.58
CA THR A 709 -14.88 -20.78 -24.17
C THR A 709 -14.09 -22.01 -23.78
N VAL A 710 -13.11 -21.83 -22.88
CA VAL A 710 -12.38 -22.92 -22.24
C VAL A 710 -12.53 -22.82 -20.72
N THR A 711 -12.50 -23.95 -20.02
CA THR A 711 -12.49 -23.98 -18.55
C THR A 711 -11.10 -24.40 -18.07
N VAL A 712 -10.53 -23.61 -17.16
CA VAL A 712 -9.22 -23.88 -16.56
C VAL A 712 -9.41 -24.08 -15.06
N GLU A 713 -8.95 -25.21 -14.51
CA GLU A 713 -8.99 -25.46 -13.08
C GLU A 713 -7.98 -24.58 -12.34
N CYS A 714 -8.40 -24.02 -11.21
CA CYS A 714 -7.56 -23.17 -10.38
C CYS A 714 -8.08 -23.14 -8.95
N ASP A 715 -7.20 -22.98 -7.97
CA ASP A 715 -7.59 -22.80 -6.56
C ASP A 715 -7.38 -21.37 -6.05
N GLN A 716 -6.74 -20.52 -6.85
CA GLN A 716 -6.56 -19.10 -6.57
C GLN A 716 -6.57 -18.27 -7.87
N VAL A 717 -7.16 -17.08 -7.79
CA VAL A 717 -7.13 -16.11 -8.90
C VAL A 717 -6.64 -14.76 -8.40
N ILE A 718 -5.67 -14.18 -9.08
CA ILE A 718 -5.12 -12.85 -8.79
C ILE A 718 -5.48 -11.91 -9.94
N VAL A 719 -6.31 -10.91 -9.67
CA VAL A 719 -6.84 -9.97 -10.66
C VAL A 719 -5.89 -8.77 -10.79
N ALA A 720 -5.27 -8.60 -11.96
CA ALA A 720 -4.27 -7.58 -12.29
C ALA A 720 -4.70 -6.68 -13.47
N VAL A 721 -5.99 -6.31 -13.53
CA VAL A 721 -6.59 -5.59 -14.67
C VAL A 721 -6.48 -4.05 -14.56
N GLY A 722 -5.57 -3.58 -13.70
CA GLY A 722 -5.24 -2.17 -13.50
C GLY A 722 -5.93 -1.54 -12.30
N VAL A 723 -5.59 -0.28 -12.07
CA VAL A 723 -5.99 0.51 -10.89
C VAL A 723 -6.64 1.83 -11.29
N SER A 724 -7.30 2.49 -10.35
CA SER A 724 -7.89 3.83 -10.49
C SER A 724 -7.47 4.72 -9.30
N PRO A 725 -7.48 6.05 -9.47
CA PRO A 725 -7.28 7.01 -8.38
C PRO A 725 -8.15 6.71 -7.15
N ASN A 726 -7.54 6.79 -5.96
CA ASN A 726 -8.30 6.69 -4.73
C ASN A 726 -9.10 7.99 -4.53
N PRO A 727 -10.45 7.93 -4.38
CA PRO A 727 -11.27 9.13 -4.29
C PRO A 727 -11.13 9.90 -2.97
N LEU A 728 -10.47 9.35 -1.94
CA LEU A 728 -10.39 9.95 -0.61
C LEU A 728 -9.87 11.40 -0.62
N VAL A 729 -8.67 11.63 -1.18
CA VAL A 729 -8.07 12.97 -1.25
C VAL A 729 -8.80 13.86 -2.27
N PRO A 730 -9.05 13.43 -3.52
CA PRO A 730 -9.68 14.32 -4.50
C PRO A 730 -11.07 14.79 -4.10
N LYS A 731 -11.87 13.95 -3.43
CA LYS A 731 -13.23 14.32 -2.99
C LYS A 731 -13.27 15.08 -1.67
N SER A 732 -12.19 15.10 -0.89
CA SER A 732 -12.13 15.88 0.35
C SER A 732 -11.78 17.35 0.13
N ILE A 733 -11.47 17.75 -1.11
CA ILE A 733 -11.00 19.10 -1.45
C ILE A 733 -12.09 19.82 -2.24
N GLU A 734 -12.77 20.76 -1.58
CA GLU A 734 -13.77 21.60 -2.25
C GLU A 734 -13.12 22.47 -3.34
N GLY A 735 -13.78 22.55 -4.50
CA GLY A 735 -13.33 23.34 -5.65
C GLY A 735 -12.23 22.70 -6.51
N LEU A 736 -11.85 21.44 -6.23
CA LEU A 736 -10.88 20.72 -7.05
C LEU A 736 -11.52 20.16 -8.32
N GLU A 737 -10.98 20.51 -9.49
CA GLU A 737 -11.45 19.99 -10.76
C GLU A 737 -10.96 18.55 -10.96
N LEU A 738 -11.90 17.64 -11.19
CA LEU A 738 -11.63 16.21 -11.35
C LEU A 738 -11.94 15.75 -12.78
N GLY A 739 -11.03 14.97 -13.32
CA GLY A 739 -11.13 14.36 -14.64
C GLY A 739 -11.75 12.97 -14.59
N ARG A 740 -11.48 12.20 -15.65
CA ARG A 740 -11.97 10.83 -15.79
C ARG A 740 -11.51 9.96 -14.60
N LYS A 741 -12.44 9.20 -13.99
CA LYS A 741 -12.16 8.32 -12.85
C LYS A 741 -11.57 9.03 -11.62
N ASN A 742 -11.93 10.30 -11.38
CA ASN A 742 -11.44 11.11 -10.26
C ASN A 742 -9.92 11.39 -10.28
N THR A 743 -9.29 11.41 -11.46
CA THR A 743 -7.93 12.00 -11.59
C THR A 743 -7.98 13.48 -11.29
N ILE A 744 -6.94 14.05 -10.69
CA ILE A 744 -6.84 15.50 -10.50
C ILE A 744 -6.47 16.14 -11.84
N VAL A 745 -7.25 17.13 -12.29
CA VAL A 745 -6.90 17.92 -13.47
C VAL A 745 -5.83 18.93 -13.10
N VAL A 746 -4.77 18.99 -13.92
CA VAL A 746 -3.65 19.92 -13.72
C VAL A 746 -3.22 20.57 -15.02
N SER A 747 -2.58 21.73 -14.92
CA SER A 747 -1.88 22.39 -16.04
C SER A 747 -0.59 21.64 -16.43
N ASP A 748 0.08 22.10 -17.49
CA ASP A 748 1.41 21.57 -17.88
C ASP A 748 2.48 21.75 -16.77
N GLN A 749 2.28 22.74 -15.89
CA GLN A 749 3.10 23.00 -14.71
C GLN A 749 2.67 22.19 -13.47
N MET A 750 1.76 21.22 -13.64
CA MET A 750 1.24 20.34 -12.59
C MET A 750 0.40 21.06 -11.51
N GLN A 751 -0.03 22.30 -11.76
CA GLN A 751 -0.90 23.07 -10.87
C GLN A 751 -2.36 22.67 -11.06
N SER A 752 -3.10 22.46 -9.98
CA SER A 752 -4.53 22.14 -10.03
C SER A 752 -5.41 23.38 -10.21
N SER A 753 -6.73 23.20 -10.25
CA SER A 753 -7.71 24.31 -10.19
C SER A 753 -7.59 25.17 -8.93
N ARG A 754 -6.96 24.63 -7.87
CA ARG A 754 -6.66 25.37 -6.65
C ARG A 754 -5.22 25.90 -6.68
N PRO A 755 -5.02 27.22 -6.61
CA PRO A 755 -3.71 27.86 -6.79
C PRO A 755 -2.59 27.28 -5.90
N GLU A 756 -2.91 26.93 -4.66
CA GLU A 756 -1.98 26.41 -3.66
C GLU A 756 -1.70 24.90 -3.77
N ILE A 757 -2.44 24.18 -4.63
CA ILE A 757 -2.35 22.72 -4.78
C ILE A 757 -1.75 22.36 -6.15
N TYR A 758 -0.73 21.51 -6.09
CA TYR A 758 -0.13 20.83 -7.23
C TYR A 758 -0.37 19.33 -7.10
N ALA A 759 -0.39 18.60 -8.20
CA ALA A 759 -0.56 17.14 -8.18
C ALA A 759 0.27 16.47 -9.28
N GLY A 760 0.74 15.25 -9.02
CA GLY A 760 1.59 14.54 -9.98
C GLY A 760 1.67 13.04 -9.75
N GLY A 761 2.03 12.31 -10.80
CA GLY A 761 2.08 10.85 -10.81
C GLY A 761 0.72 10.23 -11.08
N ASP A 762 0.50 9.03 -10.54
CA ASP A 762 -0.65 8.20 -10.92
C ASP A 762 -2.01 8.81 -10.54
N ILE A 763 -2.05 9.76 -9.60
CA ILE A 763 -3.26 10.52 -9.25
C ILE A 763 -3.72 11.47 -10.38
N VAL A 764 -2.80 11.86 -11.28
CA VAL A 764 -3.08 12.67 -12.48
C VAL A 764 -3.21 11.77 -13.71
N ARG A 765 -2.29 10.80 -13.86
CA ARG A 765 -2.16 10.00 -15.09
C ARG A 765 -3.07 8.77 -15.15
N GLY A 766 -3.54 8.29 -14.00
CA GLY A 766 -3.85 6.87 -13.82
C GLY A 766 -2.58 6.02 -13.74
N GLY A 767 -2.72 4.71 -13.54
CA GLY A 767 -1.59 3.79 -13.36
C GLY A 767 -0.53 3.93 -14.46
N ALA A 768 0.69 4.32 -14.08
CA ALA A 768 1.79 4.64 -15.00
C ALA A 768 3.10 3.96 -14.59
N THR A 769 4.24 4.64 -14.71
CA THR A 769 5.57 4.12 -14.36
C THR A 769 6.21 5.02 -13.31
N VAL A 770 7.01 4.43 -12.40
CA VAL A 770 7.72 5.12 -11.31
C VAL A 770 8.37 6.44 -11.76
N ILE A 771 9.14 6.40 -12.84
CA ILE A 771 9.89 7.56 -13.34
C ILE A 771 9.04 8.66 -13.97
N LEU A 772 7.89 8.32 -14.58
CA LEU A 772 6.93 9.34 -15.03
C LEU A 772 6.34 10.06 -13.82
N ALA A 773 6.04 9.32 -12.74
CA ALA A 773 5.55 9.90 -11.50
C ALA A 773 6.59 10.81 -10.83
N MET A 774 7.86 10.39 -10.80
CA MET A 774 8.96 11.26 -10.35
C MET A 774 9.08 12.52 -11.21
N GLY A 775 9.01 12.39 -12.54
CA GLY A 775 9.06 13.53 -13.47
C GLY A 775 7.96 14.56 -13.21
N ASP A 776 6.74 14.11 -12.88
CA ASP A 776 5.66 14.99 -12.47
C ASP A 776 5.98 15.72 -11.15
N GLY A 777 6.47 14.99 -10.14
CA GLY A 777 6.91 15.57 -8.87
C GLY A 777 7.98 16.66 -9.03
N ARG A 778 8.97 16.44 -9.90
CA ARG A 778 10.01 17.45 -10.19
C ARG A 778 9.45 18.70 -10.86
N ARG A 779 8.58 18.54 -11.86
CA ARG A 779 7.95 19.68 -12.54
C ARG A 779 7.07 20.49 -11.58
N ALA A 780 6.32 19.80 -10.72
CA ALA A 780 5.53 20.43 -9.68
C ALA A 780 6.41 21.19 -8.66
N ALA A 781 7.53 20.60 -8.22
CA ALA A 781 8.46 21.25 -7.29
C ALA A 781 9.07 22.51 -7.90
N ALA A 782 9.50 22.46 -9.16
CA ALA A 782 10.04 23.62 -9.87
C ALA A 782 9.00 24.76 -9.97
N SER A 783 7.77 24.43 -10.39
CA SER A 783 6.70 25.43 -10.54
C SER A 783 6.22 26.01 -9.21
N MET A 784 6.07 25.17 -8.18
CA MET A 784 5.68 25.65 -6.85
C MET A 784 6.75 26.55 -6.25
N ALA A 785 8.03 26.20 -6.39
CA ALA A 785 9.13 27.01 -5.87
C ALA A 785 9.22 28.38 -6.56
N GLU A 786 8.98 28.46 -7.88
CA GLU A 786 8.92 29.73 -8.60
C GLU A 786 7.78 30.62 -8.07
N ARG A 787 6.60 30.04 -7.86
CA ARG A 787 5.44 30.75 -7.32
C ARG A 787 5.66 31.26 -5.89
N LEU A 788 6.30 30.46 -5.02
CA LEU A 788 6.50 30.80 -3.61
C LEU A 788 7.69 31.75 -3.37
N ALA A 789 8.52 31.98 -4.38
CA ALA A 789 9.62 32.95 -4.34
C ALA A 789 9.19 34.38 -4.74
N LEU A 790 7.98 34.53 -5.30
CA LEU A 790 7.31 35.81 -5.59
C LEU A 790 6.53 36.30 -4.38
#